data_AF-A0A660ZDA7-F1
#
_entry.id   AF-A0A660ZDA7-F1
#
_cell.length_a   1.000
_cell.length_b   1.000
_cell.length_c   1.000
_cell.angle_alpha   90.00
_cell.angle_beta   90.00
_cell.angle_gamma   90.00
#
_symmetry.space_group_name_H-M   'P 1'
#
loop_
_entity.id
_entity.type
_entity.pdbx_description
1 polymer ?
#
loop_
_entity_poly.entity_id
_entity_poly.type
_entity_poly.pdbx_seq_one_letter_code
_entity_poly.pdbx_strand_id
1 'polypeptide(L)'
;MIATFLFLTLWVSTYSMEIHLDIDVGEFKVEQEADGTLRIQADGWVHGFIPNALDIPSKPIFVVLPQHTKLVDVEIVDADSLLLAVGEIAKTPNFDAKAHVPMETELTKHVEGIGTYSLSGYQIASFRFCPISYDTVTHNVFLLRHATLRLKLGTNEKTYETPLYISEADQSLLRKALAALVANPQDLDLFAPPMIVVNPLRDSLRNVYPYVIVTTEGLADAFDEFKVLKALEGRPLIVRTLEWINSHYTGADVQERIRNFLKDMYLHHGTRWAMLAGDSPFIPARVVNVPIGTGYYDDIPTDFYYACLDGNWDYDNDGRYGELEDSVDVMPDIFVSRMPFRSRDEVQQFLTKYLTYISGPTSDTGYFTRALFVGAELFSPGDGAQLCEEISQEFPPHFHTIAMYEVEDNDNNAQDFIDTLNSGVGMVIAEVHGWYTFINVNSSPTQSFDYNDADSLQNIDMPTFFNIVSCEIGGFDRDCIVEHLLRARGGAIAVLSSTRNNYPYVVQPYNLSFYNLLFSQHIRQIGLLDLMSRSVFVPYANAYNHSRYSLFSYSLLGDPGLRLWDNTPMGTSLRATDWITTGWSLINVNVSSGGSPATSVKVVAYKPNETYVEGFTDANGDVQLWVNPKTAGILFVAVVDSAHFLAVDTVVVFESGIAPFVAELDISDADCDGKPEPDEDLELTLHITNSGFLTVENIWVKIVGTDSALTAYNDSVYIDSLRGGDTLTLSAPLRLHVHNRVVNGYRAFVAFGFYNFADTMSLDTVYIEIAAPILRQWFTRIQNSGTGSFKVTPSMRNLGDGDAKGVRLRLLPTSGIQILRDSAFIPIVEAHDVGYAEDGFVVHPMSPGFLPLKIPMVVEHQASGLSDTLQIGISEVGVPESLNLMSGINSIRLSWKKPSENGESVIGYLVYRSSDNLNYSLLTPDPITHTNFEDFNITPGIPYTYRITAVDSLMNESEPLESSEAYSYELLSGWPKIVMGPAVPLIADIDPNFDGKEIIVPSEDNHVYAFHWDGSEVDGWPVNIGFVLKGLAAADLDGDGFDEVVAVPYRGADSVFVFDGDASILDGWPRYVPRGSWAAPTIYDLDDDGSPEIIVHAVAGKLYIWHADGTA
;
A
#
# COMPACT_ATOMS: atom_id res chain seq x y z
N MET A 1 3.41 -39.15 -3.38
CA MET A 1 2.85 -37.96 -2.71
C MET A 1 1.97 -38.46 -1.58
N ILE A 2 2.54 -38.61 -0.38
CA ILE A 2 1.80 -38.95 0.85
C ILE A 2 1.44 -37.60 1.46
N ALA A 3 0.21 -37.14 1.22
CA ALA A 3 -0.31 -35.96 1.89
C ALA A 3 -0.72 -36.38 3.31
N THR A 4 -0.10 -35.81 4.33
CA THR A 4 -0.54 -35.94 5.73
C THR A 4 -1.88 -35.21 5.85
N PHE A 5 -2.98 -35.96 5.93
CA PHE A 5 -4.31 -35.40 6.09
C PHE A 5 -4.55 -35.08 7.58
N LEU A 6 -4.75 -33.79 7.92
CA LEU A 6 -5.47 -33.42 9.15
C LEU A 6 -6.92 -33.87 9.02
N PHE A 7 -7.38 -34.78 9.89
CA PHE A 7 -8.81 -35.08 10.06
C PHE A 7 -9.35 -34.26 11.25
N LEU A 8 -10.40 -33.47 11.03
CA LEU A 8 -10.95 -32.56 12.04
C LEU A 8 -12.38 -32.96 12.44
N THR A 9 -12.64 -33.06 13.74
CA THR A 9 -13.99 -33.23 14.32
C THR A 9 -14.23 -32.15 15.38
N LEU A 10 -15.11 -31.19 15.10
CA LEU A 10 -15.47 -30.08 16.00
C LEU A 10 -16.70 -30.41 16.85
N TRP A 11 -16.62 -30.10 18.15
CA TRP A 11 -17.75 -30.01 19.07
C TRP A 11 -17.80 -28.60 19.66
N VAL A 12 -18.74 -27.77 19.21
CA VAL A 12 -19.00 -26.47 19.83
C VAL A 12 -20.03 -26.67 20.94
N SER A 13 -19.64 -26.47 22.20
CA SER A 13 -20.55 -26.50 23.35
C SER A 13 -20.93 -25.07 23.76
N THR A 14 -22.21 -24.82 23.99
CA THR A 14 -22.83 -23.49 24.13
C THR A 14 -22.43 -22.69 25.38
N TYR A 15 -21.42 -23.11 26.14
CA TYR A 15 -20.98 -22.41 27.36
C TYR A 15 -19.44 -22.41 27.61
N SER A 16 -18.61 -22.88 26.67
CA SER A 16 -17.14 -22.77 26.75
C SER A 16 -16.55 -22.46 25.36
N MET A 17 -15.90 -21.31 25.19
CA MET A 17 -15.26 -20.92 23.93
C MET A 17 -13.91 -21.66 23.78
N GLU A 18 -13.94 -22.90 23.29
CA GLU A 18 -12.75 -23.73 23.05
C GLU A 18 -12.75 -24.30 21.62
N ILE A 19 -11.58 -24.36 20.99
CA ILE A 19 -11.34 -25.07 19.72
C ILE A 19 -10.38 -26.23 20.00
N HIS A 20 -10.68 -27.41 19.47
CA HIS A 20 -9.81 -28.59 19.56
C HIS A 20 -9.14 -28.83 18.21
N LEU A 21 -7.81 -28.99 18.21
CA LEU A 21 -7.00 -29.24 17.02
C LEU A 21 -6.16 -30.50 17.22
N ASP A 22 -6.33 -31.49 16.36
CA ASP A 22 -5.49 -32.68 16.32
C ASP A 22 -4.32 -32.46 15.35
N ILE A 23 -3.09 -32.65 15.84
CA ILE A 23 -1.86 -32.53 15.05
C ILE A 23 -1.20 -33.90 14.94
N ASP A 24 -1.06 -34.37 13.71
CA ASP A 24 -0.17 -35.48 13.34
C ASP A 24 1.18 -34.91 12.88
N VAL A 25 2.24 -35.36 13.53
CA VAL A 25 3.58 -34.75 13.40
C VAL A 25 4.39 -35.35 12.25
N GLY A 26 3.99 -36.52 11.72
CA GLY A 26 4.72 -37.21 10.67
C GLY A 26 6.07 -37.79 11.14
N GLU A 27 6.90 -38.22 10.18
CA GLU A 27 8.19 -38.86 10.49
C GLU A 27 9.33 -37.84 10.55
N PHE A 28 10.17 -37.98 11.57
CA PHE A 28 11.38 -37.19 11.78
C PHE A 28 12.62 -38.08 11.58
N LYS A 29 13.60 -37.57 10.83
CA LYS A 29 14.91 -38.19 10.65
C LYS A 29 15.91 -37.57 11.61
N VAL A 30 16.80 -38.39 12.15
CA VAL A 30 17.92 -37.94 12.96
C VAL A 30 19.20 -38.35 12.27
N GLU A 31 20.04 -37.35 11.99
CA GLU A 31 21.35 -37.51 11.37
C GLU A 31 22.42 -37.06 12.37
N GLN A 32 23.57 -37.74 12.35
CA GLN A 32 24.70 -37.36 13.18
C GLN A 32 25.67 -36.52 12.34
N GLU A 33 25.93 -35.30 12.80
CA GLU A 33 26.86 -34.36 12.18
C GLU A 33 28.32 -34.80 12.41
N ALA A 34 29.24 -34.25 11.62
CA ALA A 34 30.66 -34.59 11.69
C ALA A 34 31.30 -34.27 13.06
N ASP A 35 30.75 -33.31 13.80
CA ASP A 35 31.17 -32.93 15.15
C ASP A 35 30.56 -33.81 16.27
N GLY A 36 29.70 -34.76 15.91
CA GLY A 36 29.06 -35.71 16.82
C GLY A 36 27.68 -35.27 17.34
N THR A 37 27.23 -34.06 17.00
CA THR A 37 25.89 -33.56 17.35
C THR A 37 24.80 -34.18 16.46
N LEU A 38 23.53 -34.04 16.87
CA LEU A 38 22.36 -34.56 16.19
C LEU A 38 21.64 -33.45 15.44
N ARG A 39 21.43 -33.64 14.13
CA ARG A 39 20.52 -32.83 13.34
C ARG A 39 19.20 -33.57 13.16
N ILE A 40 18.10 -32.88 13.46
CA ILE A 40 16.75 -33.44 13.43
C ILE A 40 16.02 -32.81 12.25
N GLN A 41 15.56 -33.59 11.28
CA GLN A 41 14.93 -33.08 10.06
C GLN A 41 13.54 -33.69 9.85
N ALA A 42 12.63 -32.91 9.28
CA ALA A 42 11.33 -33.38 8.85
C ALA A 42 10.78 -32.51 7.72
N ASP A 43 10.11 -33.13 6.74
CA ASP A 43 9.57 -32.43 5.58
C ASP A 43 8.46 -31.44 6.01
N GLY A 44 8.55 -30.19 5.55
CA GLY A 44 7.59 -29.14 5.89
C GLY A 44 7.68 -28.59 7.31
N TRP A 45 8.79 -28.86 8.02
CA TRP A 45 9.12 -28.28 9.32
C TRP A 45 10.23 -27.24 9.20
N VAL A 46 10.08 -26.16 9.95
CA VAL A 46 10.94 -24.98 9.91
C VAL A 46 11.97 -25.07 11.03
N HIS A 47 13.25 -25.09 10.65
CA HIS A 47 14.39 -25.12 11.57
C HIS A 47 14.57 -23.80 12.33
N GLY A 48 15.34 -23.83 13.42
CA GLY A 48 15.59 -22.62 14.20
C GLY A 48 16.51 -21.65 13.46
N PHE A 49 16.28 -20.35 13.61
CA PHE A 49 17.12 -19.30 13.00
C PHE A 49 17.76 -18.36 14.02
N ILE A 50 17.61 -18.66 15.31
CA ILE A 50 18.23 -17.89 16.40
C ILE A 50 19.69 -18.34 16.49
N PRO A 51 20.70 -17.49 16.24
CA PRO A 51 22.10 -17.89 16.26
C PRO A 51 22.51 -18.59 17.56
N ASN A 52 23.23 -19.71 17.47
CA ASN A 52 23.70 -20.53 18.60
C ASN A 52 22.60 -21.15 19.50
N ALA A 53 21.33 -21.15 19.07
CA ALA A 53 20.25 -21.89 19.73
C ALA A 53 20.25 -23.38 19.31
N LEU A 54 19.54 -24.24 20.05
CA LEU A 54 19.32 -25.62 19.62
C LEU A 54 18.53 -25.62 18.31
N ASP A 55 19.00 -26.34 17.31
CA ASP A 55 18.34 -26.46 16.00
C ASP A 55 17.18 -27.45 16.09
N ILE A 56 16.06 -26.96 16.63
CA ILE A 56 14.83 -27.74 16.83
C ILE A 56 13.77 -27.32 15.81
N PRO A 57 13.31 -28.24 14.94
CA PRO A 57 12.26 -27.94 13.97
C PRO A 57 10.92 -27.62 14.63
N SER A 58 10.18 -26.72 14.01
CA SER A 58 8.88 -26.22 14.47
C SER A 58 7.99 -25.82 13.31
N LYS A 59 6.69 -25.66 13.54
CA LYS A 59 5.74 -25.28 12.50
C LYS A 59 4.82 -24.15 12.98
N PRO A 60 4.61 -23.09 12.19
CA PRO A 60 3.58 -22.12 12.52
C PRO A 60 2.19 -22.74 12.28
N ILE A 61 1.27 -22.51 13.21
CA ILE A 61 -0.12 -22.96 13.13
C ILE A 61 -1.00 -21.73 13.14
N PHE A 62 -1.92 -21.66 12.17
CA PHE A 62 -2.92 -20.61 12.05
C PHE A 62 -4.32 -21.20 12.18
N VAL A 63 -5.22 -20.55 12.91
CA VAL A 63 -6.60 -21.00 13.10
C VAL A 63 -7.52 -19.80 12.93
N VAL A 64 -8.50 -19.90 12.05
CA VAL A 64 -9.54 -18.87 11.94
C VAL A 64 -10.46 -18.95 13.15
N LEU A 65 -10.72 -17.81 13.78
CA LEU A 65 -11.51 -17.67 15.00
C LEU A 65 -12.87 -17.02 14.71
N PRO A 66 -13.90 -17.28 15.54
CA PRO A 66 -15.11 -16.46 15.54
C PRO A 66 -14.79 -14.98 15.74
N GLN A 67 -15.55 -14.11 15.07
CA GLN A 67 -15.40 -12.67 15.22
C GLN A 67 -15.55 -12.21 16.68
N HIS A 68 -14.81 -11.17 17.05
CA HIS A 68 -14.69 -10.62 18.41
C HIS A 68 -14.10 -11.57 19.47
N THR A 69 -13.32 -12.57 19.06
CA THR A 69 -12.62 -13.49 19.97
C THR A 69 -11.10 -13.41 19.83
N LYS A 70 -10.39 -13.82 20.87
CA LYS A 70 -8.93 -13.90 20.87
C LYS A 70 -8.46 -15.22 21.47
N LEU A 71 -7.32 -15.71 20.99
CA LEU A 71 -6.65 -16.84 21.61
C LEU A 71 -5.98 -16.39 22.92
N VAL A 72 -6.33 -17.06 24.01
CA VAL A 72 -5.80 -16.75 25.36
C VAL A 72 -4.71 -17.74 25.75
N ASP A 73 -4.89 -19.01 25.42
CA ASP A 73 -4.03 -20.10 25.87
C ASP A 73 -4.18 -21.32 24.95
N VAL A 74 -3.15 -22.15 24.89
CA VAL A 74 -3.12 -23.41 24.13
C VAL A 74 -2.60 -24.52 25.02
N GLU A 75 -3.45 -25.51 25.31
CA GLU A 75 -3.10 -26.66 26.14
C GLU A 75 -3.01 -27.93 25.31
N ILE A 76 -1.96 -28.73 25.51
CA ILE A 76 -1.94 -30.12 25.03
C ILE A 76 -2.80 -30.95 26.00
N VAL A 77 -3.94 -31.45 25.54
CA VAL A 77 -4.88 -32.23 26.36
C VAL A 77 -4.74 -33.74 26.17
N ASP A 78 -4.14 -34.16 25.05
CA ASP A 78 -3.74 -35.54 24.79
C ASP A 78 -2.49 -35.54 23.90
N ALA A 79 -1.54 -36.46 24.14
CA ALA A 79 -0.34 -36.59 23.32
C ALA A 79 0.32 -37.97 23.45
N ASP A 80 0.96 -38.40 22.36
CA ASP A 80 1.76 -39.63 22.29
C ASP A 80 3.23 -39.28 22.04
N SER A 81 4.09 -39.53 23.04
CA SER A 81 5.52 -39.23 22.98
C SER A 81 6.38 -40.47 22.74
N LEU A 82 7.39 -40.35 21.87
CA LEU A 82 8.39 -41.37 21.58
C LEU A 82 9.81 -40.85 21.90
N LEU A 83 10.68 -41.67 22.48
CA LEU A 83 12.11 -41.35 22.53
C LEU A 83 12.70 -41.47 21.12
N LEU A 84 13.06 -40.34 20.53
CA LEU A 84 13.55 -40.24 19.15
C LEU A 84 15.04 -40.57 19.05
N ALA A 85 15.86 -39.99 19.93
CA ALA A 85 17.31 -40.18 19.95
C ALA A 85 17.91 -39.84 21.33
N VAL A 86 19.20 -40.16 21.51
CA VAL A 86 20.00 -39.75 22.66
C VAL A 86 21.30 -39.12 22.16
N GLY A 87 21.51 -37.84 22.43
CA GLY A 87 22.68 -37.09 21.97
C GLY A 87 22.50 -35.57 22.08
N GLU A 88 23.58 -34.83 21.87
CA GLU A 88 23.54 -33.35 21.85
C GLU A 88 22.94 -32.86 20.53
N ILE A 89 21.87 -32.07 20.57
CA ILE A 89 21.27 -31.48 19.36
C ILE A 89 22.23 -30.39 18.83
N ALA A 90 22.42 -30.36 17.51
CA ALA A 90 23.21 -29.35 16.83
C ALA A 90 22.69 -27.95 17.15
N LYS A 91 23.59 -26.98 17.13
CA LYS A 91 23.21 -25.57 17.25
C LYS A 91 23.08 -24.96 15.87
N THR A 92 22.14 -24.03 15.75
CA THR A 92 22.02 -23.17 14.57
C THR A 92 23.33 -22.41 14.34
N PRO A 93 23.79 -22.26 13.08
CA PRO A 93 25.04 -21.57 12.81
C PRO A 93 24.98 -20.10 13.26
N ASN A 94 26.13 -19.54 13.62
CA ASN A 94 26.22 -18.13 13.95
C ASN A 94 26.46 -17.30 12.67
N PHE A 95 25.39 -16.67 12.17
CA PHE A 95 25.44 -15.86 10.96
C PHE A 95 25.81 -14.38 11.23
N ASP A 96 25.99 -13.96 12.49
CA ASP A 96 26.38 -12.59 12.85
C ASP A 96 27.53 -12.56 13.88
N ALA A 97 28.71 -12.17 13.42
CA ALA A 97 29.89 -12.01 14.29
C ALA A 97 29.90 -10.68 15.08
N LYS A 98 28.98 -9.75 14.79
CA LYS A 98 28.96 -8.38 15.32
C LYS A 98 27.78 -8.09 16.25
N ALA A 99 26.66 -8.80 16.17
CA ALA A 99 25.53 -8.62 17.08
C ALA A 99 25.76 -9.27 18.46
N HIS A 100 25.63 -8.48 19.54
CA HIS A 100 25.43 -9.01 20.89
C HIS A 100 23.96 -9.43 21.04
N VAL A 101 23.62 -10.62 20.57
CA VAL A 101 22.29 -11.20 20.80
C VAL A 101 22.20 -11.70 22.24
N PRO A 102 21.21 -11.26 23.05
CA PRO A 102 20.93 -11.90 24.32
C PRO A 102 20.61 -13.38 24.07
N MET A 103 21.34 -14.29 24.69
CA MET A 103 21.02 -15.72 24.64
C MET A 103 19.63 -15.93 25.24
N GLU A 104 18.62 -16.21 24.42
CA GLU A 104 17.42 -16.86 24.93
C GLU A 104 17.80 -18.27 25.36
N THR A 105 17.76 -18.48 26.67
CA THR A 105 18.01 -19.76 27.31
C THR A 105 16.84 -20.71 27.04
N GLU A 106 17.16 -21.78 26.32
CA GLU A 106 16.48 -23.10 26.32
C GLU A 106 14.98 -23.12 25.92
N LEU A 107 14.75 -23.31 24.61
CA LEU A 107 13.47 -23.79 24.07
C LEU A 107 13.11 -25.16 24.65
N THR A 108 12.07 -25.21 25.50
CA THR A 108 11.53 -26.46 26.09
C THR A 108 10.00 -26.55 26.03
N LYS A 109 9.31 -25.59 25.40
CA LYS A 109 7.84 -25.57 25.30
C LYS A 109 7.37 -26.06 23.93
N HIS A 110 6.30 -26.84 23.94
CA HIS A 110 5.66 -27.33 22.71
C HIS A 110 4.82 -26.28 21.98
N VAL A 111 4.41 -25.20 22.67
CA VAL A 111 3.65 -24.08 22.09
C VAL A 111 4.23 -22.75 22.55
N GLU A 112 4.49 -21.85 21.60
CA GLU A 112 5.05 -20.51 21.83
C GLU A 112 4.51 -19.50 20.80
N GLY A 113 4.80 -18.21 20.99
CA GLY A 113 4.42 -17.16 20.03
C GLY A 113 2.92 -17.02 19.81
N ILE A 114 2.12 -17.23 20.86
CA ILE A 114 0.65 -17.12 20.81
C ILE A 114 0.26 -15.67 20.51
N GLY A 115 -0.52 -15.47 19.45
CA GLY A 115 -1.06 -14.18 19.05
C GLY A 115 -2.44 -14.28 18.42
N THR A 116 -3.12 -13.14 18.31
CA THR A 116 -4.37 -12.98 17.55
C THR A 116 -4.27 -11.71 16.71
N TYR A 117 -4.56 -11.87 15.42
CA TYR A 117 -4.35 -10.88 14.38
C TYR A 117 -5.60 -10.78 13.49
N SER A 118 -5.70 -9.71 12.73
CA SER A 118 -6.66 -9.56 11.64
C SER A 118 -5.93 -9.72 10.31
N LEU A 119 -6.46 -10.57 9.44
CA LEU A 119 -5.98 -10.71 8.07
C LEU A 119 -7.14 -10.45 7.14
N SER A 120 -7.19 -9.24 6.59
CA SER A 120 -8.30 -8.80 5.74
C SER A 120 -9.67 -8.96 6.42
N GLY A 121 -9.74 -8.62 7.72
CA GLY A 121 -10.95 -8.72 8.56
C GLY A 121 -11.26 -10.12 9.12
N TYR A 122 -10.50 -11.15 8.75
CA TYR A 122 -10.59 -12.46 9.41
C TYR A 122 -9.78 -12.45 10.69
N GLN A 123 -10.38 -12.89 11.81
CA GLN A 123 -9.65 -13.06 13.06
C GLN A 123 -8.86 -14.36 13.03
N ILE A 124 -7.54 -14.27 13.08
CA ILE A 124 -6.62 -15.40 12.97
C ILE A 124 -5.83 -15.53 14.27
N ALA A 125 -5.95 -16.68 14.92
CA ALA A 125 -5.00 -17.11 15.94
C ALA A 125 -3.74 -17.64 15.26
N SER A 126 -2.58 -17.34 15.83
CA SER A 126 -1.32 -17.92 15.39
C SER A 126 -0.46 -18.37 16.57
N PHE A 127 0.27 -19.47 16.42
CA PHE A 127 1.30 -19.91 17.38
C PHE A 127 2.30 -20.83 16.71
N ARG A 128 3.49 -20.97 17.32
CA ARG A 128 4.52 -21.93 16.93
C ARG A 128 4.29 -23.24 17.67
N PHE A 129 4.24 -24.35 16.95
CA PHE A 129 4.20 -25.69 17.53
C PHE A 129 5.53 -26.40 17.33
N CYS A 130 6.11 -26.91 18.42
CA CYS A 130 7.35 -27.68 18.45
C CYS A 130 7.04 -29.08 18.97
N PRO A 131 7.23 -30.16 18.19
CA PRO A 131 6.91 -31.51 18.63
C PRO A 131 8.05 -32.17 19.40
N ILE A 132 9.24 -31.57 19.36
CA ILE A 132 10.43 -32.08 20.04
C ILE A 132 10.51 -31.49 21.45
N SER A 133 10.80 -32.35 22.43
CA SER A 133 11.29 -31.92 23.74
C SER A 133 12.68 -32.51 23.98
N TYR A 134 13.55 -31.71 24.59
CA TYR A 134 14.95 -32.06 24.82
C TYR A 134 15.32 -31.89 26.29
N ASP A 135 15.88 -32.94 26.89
CA ASP A 135 16.43 -32.90 28.23
C ASP A 135 17.95 -32.65 28.15
N THR A 136 18.39 -31.46 28.57
CA THR A 136 19.79 -31.03 28.51
C THR A 136 20.72 -31.80 29.45
N VAL A 137 20.18 -32.51 30.45
CA VAL A 137 20.96 -33.31 31.42
C VAL A 137 21.13 -34.74 30.94
N THR A 138 20.06 -35.36 30.44
CA THR A 138 20.10 -36.75 29.97
C THR A 138 20.42 -36.89 28.48
N HIS A 139 20.38 -35.77 27.74
CA HIS A 139 20.49 -35.70 26.28
C HIS A 139 19.44 -36.56 25.55
N ASN A 140 18.30 -36.85 26.20
CA ASN A 140 17.19 -37.54 25.58
C ASN A 140 16.38 -36.56 24.72
N VAL A 141 16.11 -36.96 23.47
CA VAL A 141 15.27 -36.24 22.52
C VAL A 141 13.95 -36.98 22.40
N PHE A 142 12.83 -36.36 22.76
CA PHE A 142 11.50 -36.94 22.63
C PHE A 142 10.71 -36.24 21.52
N LEU A 143 9.97 -37.03 20.73
CA LEU A 143 9.08 -36.59 19.68
C LEU A 143 7.63 -36.85 20.07
N LEU A 144 6.78 -35.82 20.03
CA LEU A 144 5.33 -36.00 20.00
C LEU A 144 4.95 -36.52 18.61
N ARG A 145 4.39 -37.72 18.52
CA ARG A 145 3.88 -38.27 17.25
C ARG A 145 2.50 -37.74 16.92
N HIS A 146 1.71 -37.51 17.96
CA HIS A 146 0.37 -36.95 17.89
C HIS A 146 0.14 -36.04 19.10
N ALA A 147 -0.58 -34.93 18.89
CA ALA A 147 -1.02 -34.05 19.97
C ALA A 147 -2.42 -33.48 19.66
N THR A 148 -3.33 -33.54 20.64
CA THR A 148 -4.58 -32.79 20.63
C THR A 148 -4.39 -31.50 21.42
N LEU A 149 -4.49 -30.37 20.74
CA LEU A 149 -4.44 -29.04 21.32
C LEU A 149 -5.85 -28.54 21.64
N ARG A 150 -6.05 -27.99 22.83
CA ARG A 150 -7.21 -27.20 23.21
C ARG A 150 -6.81 -25.72 23.20
N LEU A 151 -7.39 -24.96 22.29
CA LEU A 151 -7.29 -23.51 22.19
C LEU A 151 -8.39 -22.88 23.02
N LYS A 152 -8.02 -22.13 24.06
CA LYS A 152 -8.97 -21.38 24.89
C LYS A 152 -9.15 -19.98 24.34
N LEU A 153 -10.39 -19.59 24.11
CA LEU A 153 -10.72 -18.28 23.56
C LEU A 153 -11.28 -17.35 24.65
N GLY A 154 -10.98 -16.07 24.51
CA GLY A 154 -11.56 -14.98 25.28
C GLY A 154 -12.19 -13.94 24.36
N THR A 155 -12.82 -12.92 24.95
CA THR A 155 -13.31 -11.76 24.20
C THR A 155 -12.13 -10.92 23.72
N ASN A 156 -12.17 -10.49 22.46
CA ASN A 156 -11.22 -9.53 21.93
C ASN A 156 -11.76 -8.12 22.13
N GLU A 157 -10.96 -7.28 22.81
CA GLU A 157 -11.28 -5.87 23.04
C GLU A 157 -10.67 -4.97 21.95
N LYS A 158 -9.75 -5.50 21.12
CA LYS A 158 -9.25 -4.79 19.94
C LYS A 158 -10.34 -4.76 18.86
N THR A 159 -10.57 -3.57 18.33
CA THR A 159 -11.35 -3.37 17.10
C THR A 159 -10.42 -3.49 15.90
N TYR A 160 -10.82 -4.28 14.91
CA TYR A 160 -10.11 -4.41 13.65
C TYR A 160 -10.93 -3.78 12.52
N GLU A 161 -10.24 -3.18 11.58
CA GLU A 161 -10.81 -2.65 10.36
C GLU A 161 -11.44 -3.82 9.57
N THR A 162 -12.72 -3.71 9.27
CA THR A 162 -13.48 -4.76 8.58
C THR A 162 -14.10 -4.17 7.31
N PRO A 163 -13.80 -4.73 6.13
CA PRO A 163 -14.22 -4.13 4.88
C PRO A 163 -15.72 -4.32 4.67
N LEU A 164 -16.41 -3.28 4.22
CA LEU A 164 -17.84 -3.37 3.93
C LEU A 164 -18.10 -4.08 2.60
N TYR A 165 -17.20 -3.94 1.65
CA TYR A 165 -17.35 -4.46 0.29
C TYR A 165 -16.18 -5.35 -0.11
N ILE A 166 -16.46 -6.37 -0.93
CA ILE A 166 -15.43 -7.19 -1.57
C ILE A 166 -15.90 -7.63 -2.96
N SER A 167 -15.00 -7.66 -3.94
CA SER A 167 -15.33 -8.22 -5.25
C SER A 167 -15.47 -9.76 -5.16
N GLU A 168 -16.35 -10.37 -5.96
CA GLU A 168 -16.49 -11.84 -5.99
C GLU A 168 -15.16 -12.54 -6.34
N ALA A 169 -14.40 -11.96 -7.27
CA ALA A 169 -13.10 -12.48 -7.67
C ALA A 169 -12.08 -12.44 -6.52
N ASP A 170 -12.00 -11.31 -5.80
CA ASP A 170 -11.05 -11.15 -4.69
C ASP A 170 -11.47 -11.94 -3.45
N GLN A 171 -12.78 -12.12 -3.21
CA GLN A 171 -13.28 -13.00 -2.15
C GLN A 171 -12.89 -14.46 -2.42
N SER A 172 -13.10 -14.95 -3.64
CA SER A 172 -12.72 -16.30 -4.04
C SER A 172 -11.21 -16.52 -3.90
N LEU A 173 -10.42 -15.55 -4.35
CA LEU A 173 -8.97 -15.59 -4.26
C LEU A 173 -8.46 -15.57 -2.82
N LEU A 174 -8.98 -14.66 -1.97
CA LEU A 174 -8.64 -14.57 -0.56
C LEU A 174 -9.02 -15.85 0.18
N ARG A 175 -10.23 -16.38 -0.04
CA ARG A 175 -10.69 -17.63 0.58
C ARG A 175 -9.77 -18.80 0.24
N LYS A 176 -9.30 -18.88 -1.01
CA LYS A 176 -8.34 -19.90 -1.46
C LYS A 176 -7.00 -19.79 -0.74
N ALA A 177 -6.46 -18.57 -0.61
CA ALA A 177 -5.23 -18.32 0.12
C ALA A 177 -5.34 -18.65 1.61
N LEU A 178 -6.41 -18.17 2.27
CA LEU A 178 -6.69 -18.46 3.66
C LEU A 178 -6.85 -19.96 3.92
N ALA A 179 -7.50 -20.69 3.02
CA ALA A 179 -7.66 -22.13 3.13
C ALA A 179 -6.33 -22.90 3.06
N ALA A 180 -5.32 -22.34 2.39
CA ALA A 180 -3.96 -22.89 2.38
C ALA A 180 -3.17 -22.53 3.64
N LEU A 181 -3.54 -21.46 4.36
CA LEU A 181 -2.86 -20.97 5.55
C LEU A 181 -3.38 -21.60 6.85
N VAL A 182 -4.72 -21.69 7.03
CA VAL A 182 -5.34 -22.07 8.30
C VAL A 182 -5.54 -23.59 8.44
N ALA A 183 -5.43 -24.09 9.66
CA ALA A 183 -5.63 -25.50 9.99
C ALA A 183 -7.12 -25.94 9.99
N ASN A 184 -8.06 -24.99 10.01
CA ASN A 184 -9.52 -25.23 10.02
C ASN A 184 -10.25 -24.54 8.83
N PRO A 185 -9.89 -24.85 7.57
CA PRO A 185 -10.41 -24.15 6.40
C PRO A 185 -11.93 -24.30 6.21
N GLN A 186 -12.54 -25.33 6.79
CA GLN A 186 -13.99 -25.55 6.76
C GLN A 186 -14.78 -24.48 7.53
N ASP A 187 -14.14 -23.76 8.45
CA ASP A 187 -14.79 -22.73 9.27
C ASP A 187 -14.69 -21.33 8.67
N LEU A 188 -13.97 -21.16 7.56
CA LEU A 188 -13.76 -19.85 6.92
C LEU A 188 -15.08 -19.14 6.58
N ASP A 189 -16.07 -19.88 6.06
CA ASP A 189 -17.36 -19.29 5.71
C ASP A 189 -18.20 -18.95 6.96
N LEU A 190 -18.03 -19.72 8.04
CA LEU A 190 -18.74 -19.51 9.31
C LEU A 190 -18.19 -18.31 10.08
N PHE A 191 -16.88 -18.08 10.00
CA PHE A 191 -16.17 -17.02 10.73
C PHE A 191 -15.77 -15.83 9.84
N ALA A 192 -16.26 -15.81 8.60
CA ALA A 192 -16.04 -14.70 7.68
C ALA A 192 -16.53 -13.37 8.27
N PRO A 193 -15.80 -12.27 8.05
CA PRO A 193 -16.32 -10.95 8.38
C PRO A 193 -17.59 -10.63 7.57
N PRO A 194 -18.50 -9.80 8.10
CA PRO A 194 -19.74 -9.44 7.42
C PRO A 194 -19.48 -8.48 6.25
N MET A 195 -19.15 -9.02 5.09
CA MET A 195 -18.86 -8.26 3.86
C MET A 195 -19.97 -8.38 2.82
N ILE A 196 -20.18 -7.33 2.02
CA ILE A 196 -21.07 -7.31 0.86
C ILE A 196 -20.28 -7.63 -0.40
N VAL A 197 -20.62 -8.74 -1.05
CA VAL A 197 -20.04 -9.11 -2.34
C VAL A 197 -20.62 -8.23 -3.45
N VAL A 198 -19.75 -7.59 -4.23
CA VAL A 198 -20.12 -6.65 -5.29
C VAL A 198 -19.42 -6.96 -6.61
N ASN A 199 -19.99 -6.49 -7.71
CA ASN A 199 -19.29 -6.44 -9.00
C ASN A 199 -18.84 -5.00 -9.24
N PRO A 200 -17.56 -4.66 -9.07
CA PRO A 200 -17.09 -3.27 -9.04
C PRO A 200 -17.32 -2.51 -10.35
N LEU A 201 -17.48 -3.23 -11.47
CA LEU A 201 -17.69 -2.62 -12.79
C LEU A 201 -19.17 -2.37 -13.09
N ARG A 202 -20.09 -3.18 -12.54
CA ARG A 202 -21.55 -2.95 -12.62
C ARG A 202 -22.06 -2.07 -11.50
N ASP A 203 -21.49 -2.21 -10.32
CA ASP A 203 -21.73 -1.39 -9.15
C ASP A 203 -20.81 -0.16 -9.13
N SER A 204 -20.33 0.31 -10.29
CA SER A 204 -19.38 1.44 -10.43
C SER A 204 -19.82 2.69 -9.70
N LEU A 205 -21.15 2.88 -9.63
CA LEU A 205 -21.78 3.94 -8.90
C LEU A 205 -21.40 3.87 -7.42
N ARG A 206 -21.22 2.67 -6.80
CA ARG A 206 -20.97 2.48 -5.35
C ARG A 206 -19.56 2.92 -4.96
N ASN A 207 -18.84 3.56 -5.88
CA ASN A 207 -17.44 3.93 -5.74
C ASN A 207 -16.59 2.73 -5.31
N VAL A 208 -16.90 1.51 -5.77
CA VAL A 208 -16.11 0.33 -5.42
C VAL A 208 -14.91 0.27 -6.35
N TYR A 209 -13.73 0.45 -5.78
CA TYR A 209 -12.45 0.41 -6.47
C TYR A 209 -11.58 -0.66 -5.80
N PRO A 210 -11.57 -1.91 -6.29
CA PRO A 210 -10.72 -2.96 -5.72
C PRO A 210 -9.24 -2.60 -5.78
N TYR A 211 -8.85 -1.70 -6.68
CA TYR A 211 -7.46 -1.28 -6.88
C TYR A 211 -7.34 0.25 -6.74
N VAL A 212 -6.31 0.71 -6.04
CA VAL A 212 -5.93 2.12 -5.96
C VAL A 212 -4.49 2.35 -6.37
N ILE A 213 -4.24 3.47 -7.06
CA ILE A 213 -2.91 4.00 -7.31
C ILE A 213 -2.77 5.29 -6.53
N VAL A 214 -1.75 5.37 -5.67
CA VAL A 214 -1.32 6.60 -5.00
C VAL A 214 -0.11 7.13 -5.74
N THR A 215 -0.18 8.36 -6.25
CA THR A 215 0.88 8.98 -7.07
C THR A 215 0.94 10.49 -6.85
N THR A 216 1.69 11.24 -7.65
CA THR A 216 1.71 12.72 -7.61
C THR A 216 0.93 13.29 -8.80
N GLU A 217 0.54 14.56 -8.73
CA GLU A 217 -0.16 15.23 -9.85
C GLU A 217 0.60 15.12 -11.19
N GLY A 218 1.94 15.20 -11.16
CA GLY A 218 2.78 15.12 -12.36
C GLY A 218 2.82 13.76 -13.06
N LEU A 219 2.39 12.69 -12.38
CA LEU A 219 2.37 11.31 -12.91
C LEU A 219 0.95 10.76 -13.12
N ALA A 220 -0.09 11.40 -12.57
CA ALA A 220 -1.43 10.84 -12.51
C ALA A 220 -2.04 10.49 -13.87
N ASP A 221 -1.84 11.33 -14.89
CA ASP A 221 -2.40 11.14 -16.22
C ASP A 221 -1.70 10.03 -17.03
N ALA A 222 -0.47 9.64 -16.65
CA ALA A 222 0.27 8.55 -17.28
C ALA A 222 -0.37 7.17 -17.02
N PHE A 223 -1.31 7.07 -16.07
CA PHE A 223 -1.98 5.80 -15.72
C PHE A 223 -3.33 5.58 -16.42
N ASP A 224 -3.74 6.46 -17.35
CA ASP A 224 -5.04 6.32 -18.02
C ASP A 224 -5.16 5.04 -18.87
N GLU A 225 -4.09 4.64 -19.55
CA GLU A 225 -4.05 3.36 -20.26
C GLU A 225 -4.14 2.18 -19.28
N PHE A 226 -3.39 2.26 -18.17
CA PHE A 226 -3.37 1.22 -17.15
C PHE A 226 -4.74 1.03 -16.48
N LYS A 227 -5.51 2.10 -16.27
CA LYS A 227 -6.89 2.04 -15.76
C LYS A 227 -7.79 1.18 -16.65
N VAL A 228 -7.69 1.35 -17.96
CA VAL A 228 -8.47 0.55 -18.93
C VAL A 228 -8.05 -0.92 -18.86
N LEU A 229 -6.74 -1.19 -18.84
CA LEU A 229 -6.21 -2.56 -18.75
C LEU A 229 -6.68 -3.27 -17.48
N LYS A 230 -6.59 -2.61 -16.32
CA LYS A 230 -7.04 -3.17 -15.05
C LYS A 230 -8.55 -3.36 -14.97
N ALA A 231 -9.34 -2.46 -15.57
CA ALA A 231 -10.77 -2.67 -15.71
C ALA A 231 -11.09 -3.92 -16.56
N LEU A 232 -10.37 -4.15 -17.67
CA LEU A 232 -10.50 -5.37 -18.47
C LEU A 232 -10.12 -6.62 -17.65
N GLU A 233 -9.10 -6.54 -16.81
CA GLU A 233 -8.71 -7.63 -15.90
C GLU A 233 -9.71 -7.91 -14.76
N GLY A 234 -10.80 -7.13 -14.67
CA GLY A 234 -11.84 -7.24 -13.64
C GLY A 234 -11.53 -6.46 -12.36
N ARG A 235 -10.55 -5.55 -12.40
CA ARG A 235 -10.07 -4.77 -11.25
C ARG A 235 -10.02 -3.29 -11.61
N PRO A 236 -11.19 -2.62 -11.78
CA PRO A 236 -11.18 -1.18 -12.02
C PRO A 236 -10.41 -0.49 -10.90
N LEU A 237 -9.61 0.49 -11.28
CA LEU A 237 -8.78 1.22 -10.35
C LEU A 237 -9.14 2.69 -10.30
N ILE A 238 -8.80 3.31 -9.18
CA ILE A 238 -8.81 4.76 -9.03
C ILE A 238 -7.40 5.29 -8.80
N VAL A 239 -7.11 6.45 -9.38
CA VAL A 239 -5.85 7.17 -9.15
C VAL A 239 -6.14 8.31 -8.18
N ARG A 240 -5.30 8.44 -7.15
CA ARG A 240 -5.32 9.54 -6.19
C ARG A 240 -3.93 10.14 -6.04
N THR A 241 -3.89 11.46 -6.08
CA THR A 241 -2.64 12.21 -5.95
C THR A 241 -2.34 12.45 -4.47
N LEU A 242 -1.07 12.53 -4.12
CA LEU A 242 -0.62 12.81 -2.77
C LEU A 242 -1.12 14.19 -2.31
N GLU A 243 -1.13 15.15 -3.22
CA GLU A 243 -1.68 16.50 -3.04
C GLU A 243 -3.16 16.45 -2.64
N TRP A 244 -3.96 15.64 -3.33
CA TRP A 244 -5.37 15.44 -3.00
C TRP A 244 -5.52 14.71 -1.66
N ILE A 245 -4.74 13.65 -1.40
CA ILE A 245 -4.80 12.92 -0.12
C ILE A 245 -4.47 13.87 1.05
N ASN A 246 -3.43 14.69 0.91
CA ASN A 246 -3.02 15.66 1.92
C ASN A 246 -4.10 16.69 2.23
N SER A 247 -4.96 17.05 1.28
CA SER A 247 -6.05 17.99 1.52
C SER A 247 -7.36 17.35 2.02
N HIS A 248 -7.52 16.03 1.92
CA HIS A 248 -8.77 15.32 2.25
C HIS A 248 -8.67 14.40 3.48
N TYR A 249 -7.47 13.94 3.83
CA TYR A 249 -7.26 13.03 4.95
C TYR A 249 -6.41 13.69 6.03
N THR A 250 -6.76 13.34 7.27
CA THR A 250 -6.00 13.76 8.44
C THR A 250 -5.08 12.66 8.92
N GLY A 251 -4.00 13.07 9.58
CA GLY A 251 -2.91 12.23 10.05
C GLY A 251 -1.78 13.11 10.55
N ALA A 252 -0.97 12.56 11.44
CA ALA A 252 0.20 13.20 12.03
C ALA A 252 1.22 13.63 10.97
N ASP A 253 1.39 12.82 9.92
CA ASP A 253 2.27 13.11 8.79
C ASP A 253 1.71 12.56 7.47
N VAL A 254 2.47 12.74 6.39
CA VAL A 254 2.10 12.29 5.03
C VAL A 254 1.83 10.79 4.99
N GLN A 255 2.69 9.99 5.61
CA GLN A 255 2.57 8.54 5.64
C GLN A 255 1.29 8.12 6.37
N GLU A 256 0.94 8.73 7.49
CA GLU A 256 -0.32 8.39 8.18
C GLU A 256 -1.53 8.82 7.36
N ARG A 257 -1.48 9.96 6.65
CA ARG A 257 -2.57 10.38 5.73
C ARG A 257 -2.76 9.40 4.58
N ILE A 258 -1.69 8.90 3.98
CA ILE A 258 -1.75 7.84 2.96
C ILE A 258 -2.38 6.59 3.58
N ARG A 259 -1.92 6.15 4.76
CA ARG A 259 -2.49 4.96 5.42
C ARG A 259 -3.96 5.14 5.74
N ASN A 260 -4.39 6.29 6.24
CA ASN A 260 -5.80 6.59 6.55
C ASN A 260 -6.67 6.66 5.28
N PHE A 261 -6.13 7.19 4.19
CA PHE A 261 -6.78 7.07 2.87
C PHE A 261 -6.94 5.60 2.46
N LEU A 262 -5.90 4.78 2.59
CA LEU A 262 -5.97 3.35 2.25
C LEU A 262 -6.95 2.59 3.17
N LYS A 263 -7.07 2.96 4.45
CA LYS A 263 -8.10 2.44 5.36
C LYS A 263 -9.50 2.75 4.85
N ASP A 264 -9.78 4.00 4.49
CA ASP A 264 -11.07 4.40 3.95
C ASP A 264 -11.41 3.65 2.64
N MET A 265 -10.43 3.54 1.74
CA MET A 265 -10.54 2.75 0.51
C MET A 265 -10.82 1.26 0.77
N TYR A 266 -10.15 0.67 1.77
CA TYR A 266 -10.39 -0.71 2.20
C TYR A 266 -11.79 -0.90 2.80
N LEU A 267 -12.17 -0.04 3.73
CA LEU A 267 -13.41 -0.11 4.48
C LEU A 267 -14.63 0.14 3.59
N HIS A 268 -14.58 1.16 2.74
CA HIS A 268 -15.75 1.72 2.07
C HIS A 268 -15.75 1.56 0.55
N HIS A 269 -14.61 1.22 -0.05
CA HIS A 269 -14.47 1.12 -1.51
C HIS A 269 -14.04 -0.28 -1.97
N GLY A 270 -13.91 -1.24 -1.04
CA GLY A 270 -13.56 -2.64 -1.34
C GLY A 270 -12.14 -2.82 -1.89
N THR A 271 -11.26 -1.84 -1.65
CA THR A 271 -9.88 -1.88 -2.10
C THR A 271 -9.12 -3.02 -1.45
N ARG A 272 -8.40 -3.78 -2.27
CA ARG A 272 -7.49 -4.86 -1.87
C ARG A 272 -6.12 -4.72 -2.48
N TRP A 273 -5.96 -3.91 -3.53
CA TRP A 273 -4.71 -3.72 -4.25
C TRP A 273 -4.34 -2.25 -4.17
N ALA A 274 -3.15 -1.93 -3.70
CA ALA A 274 -2.66 -0.56 -3.62
C ALA A 274 -1.25 -0.48 -4.21
N MET A 275 -1.09 0.35 -5.22
CA MET A 275 0.21 0.61 -5.83
C MET A 275 0.66 2.02 -5.48
N LEU A 276 1.80 2.12 -4.79
CA LEU A 276 2.49 3.38 -4.51
C LEU A 276 3.34 3.72 -5.73
N ALA A 277 2.79 4.53 -6.62
CA ALA A 277 3.39 4.89 -7.89
C ALA A 277 4.13 6.22 -7.81
N GLY A 278 5.38 6.14 -7.37
CA GLY A 278 6.33 7.23 -7.24
C GLY A 278 7.53 6.76 -6.44
N ASP A 279 8.71 7.27 -6.78
CA ASP A 279 9.91 7.03 -5.96
C ASP A 279 9.74 7.60 -4.53
N SER A 280 10.56 7.16 -3.57
CA SER A 280 10.45 7.52 -2.15
C SER A 280 10.43 9.02 -1.83
N PRO A 281 11.09 9.93 -2.57
CA PRO A 281 10.94 11.36 -2.33
C PRO A 281 9.56 11.89 -2.73
N PHE A 282 8.85 11.19 -3.62
CA PHE A 282 7.50 11.55 -4.07
C PHE A 282 6.44 10.89 -3.19
N ILE A 283 6.54 9.58 -2.95
CA ILE A 283 5.62 8.83 -2.10
C ILE A 283 6.43 8.22 -0.95
N PRO A 284 6.45 8.83 0.25
CA PRO A 284 7.34 8.40 1.32
C PRO A 284 6.98 7.01 1.85
N ALA A 285 7.99 6.21 2.19
CA ALA A 285 7.79 5.01 3.02
C ALA A 285 7.75 5.38 4.52
N ARG A 286 7.25 4.45 5.33
CA ARG A 286 7.39 4.53 6.79
C ARG A 286 8.73 3.91 7.19
N VAL A 287 9.46 4.56 8.09
CA VAL A 287 10.64 3.96 8.72
C VAL A 287 10.20 3.31 10.03
N VAL A 288 10.54 2.03 10.20
CA VAL A 288 10.26 1.26 11.41
C VAL A 288 11.55 0.86 12.12
N ASN A 289 11.50 0.70 13.45
CA ASN A 289 12.68 0.39 14.24
C ASN A 289 12.64 -1.07 14.74
N VAL A 290 13.67 -1.84 14.39
CA VAL A 290 13.89 -3.22 14.87
C VAL A 290 15.33 -3.35 15.38
N PRO A 291 15.59 -3.01 16.66
CA PRO A 291 16.93 -2.97 17.24
C PRO A 291 17.49 -4.38 17.52
N ILE A 292 18.01 -5.03 16.47
CA ILE A 292 18.71 -6.32 16.57
C ILE A 292 20.22 -6.17 16.77
N GLY A 293 20.70 -4.94 16.95
CA GLY A 293 22.11 -4.65 17.25
C GLY A 293 22.97 -4.44 16.00
N THR A 294 22.35 -4.08 14.88
CA THR A 294 23.05 -3.76 13.61
C THR A 294 23.42 -2.28 13.50
N GLY A 295 22.97 -1.43 14.42
CA GLY A 295 23.30 -0.01 14.49
C GLY A 295 22.44 0.80 13.53
N TYR A 296 23.05 1.47 12.54
CA TYR A 296 22.32 2.28 11.55
C TYR A 296 21.24 1.50 10.78
N TYR A 297 21.38 0.18 10.70
CA TYR A 297 20.47 -0.71 9.99
C TYR A 297 19.26 -1.16 10.80
N ASP A 298 19.15 -0.74 12.07
CA ASP A 298 17.98 -1.01 12.90
C ASP A 298 16.75 -0.20 12.43
N ASP A 299 16.95 0.84 11.61
CA ASP A 299 15.90 1.63 10.94
C ASP A 299 15.62 1.11 9.52
N ILE A 300 14.39 0.64 9.28
CA ILE A 300 13.97 -0.05 8.06
C ILE A 300 12.87 0.76 7.35
N PRO A 301 13.12 1.33 6.15
CA PRO A 301 12.06 1.86 5.32
C PRO A 301 11.21 0.70 4.78
N THR A 302 9.89 0.81 4.92
CA THR A 302 8.96 -0.24 4.55
C THR A 302 7.64 0.33 4.06
N ASP A 303 7.08 -0.30 3.03
CA ASP A 303 5.70 -0.08 2.60
C ASP A 303 4.73 -1.04 3.28
N PHE A 304 5.23 -1.98 4.10
CA PHE A 304 4.40 -2.92 4.86
C PHE A 304 3.45 -2.20 5.84
N TYR A 305 3.86 -1.02 6.32
CA TYR A 305 3.01 -0.10 7.10
C TYR A 305 1.68 0.25 6.40
N TYR A 306 1.68 0.35 5.08
CA TYR A 306 0.48 0.65 4.30
C TYR A 306 -0.39 -0.57 4.04
N ALA A 307 0.16 -1.78 4.20
CA ALA A 307 -0.56 -3.04 4.02
C ALA A 307 -1.32 -3.46 5.29
N CYS A 308 -0.74 -3.19 6.46
CA CYS A 308 -1.33 -3.44 7.77
C CYS A 308 -2.14 -2.22 8.21
N LEU A 309 -3.47 -2.29 8.14
CA LEU A 309 -4.36 -1.17 8.37
C LEU A 309 -4.82 -1.06 9.83
N ASP A 310 -4.59 -2.11 10.61
CA ASP A 310 -4.95 -2.18 12.02
C ASP A 310 -3.93 -1.57 12.98
N GLY A 311 -4.42 -1.03 14.10
CA GLY A 311 -3.61 -0.55 15.21
C GLY A 311 -2.86 0.77 14.99
N ASN A 312 -2.28 1.26 16.09
CA ASN A 312 -1.36 2.38 16.10
C ASN A 312 0.08 1.84 16.05
N TRP A 313 0.87 2.31 15.10
CA TRP A 313 2.26 1.89 14.89
C TRP A 313 3.27 2.76 15.64
N ASP A 314 2.83 3.74 16.41
CA ASP A 314 3.61 4.51 17.38
C ASP A 314 2.67 4.77 18.58
N TYR A 315 2.32 3.68 19.26
CA TYR A 315 1.34 3.65 20.36
C TYR A 315 1.86 4.40 21.58
N ASP A 316 3.14 4.22 21.91
CA ASP A 316 3.74 4.84 23.08
C ASP A 316 4.21 6.29 22.85
N ASN A 317 4.11 6.76 21.60
CA ASN A 317 4.36 8.13 21.15
C ASN A 317 5.82 8.59 21.29
N ASP A 318 6.77 7.69 21.08
CA ASP A 318 8.19 8.00 21.14
C ASP A 318 8.78 8.40 19.75
N GLY A 319 7.99 8.24 18.68
CA GLY A 319 8.37 8.55 17.30
C GLY A 319 9.17 7.44 16.60
N ARG A 320 9.31 6.26 17.22
CA ARG A 320 9.81 5.04 16.60
C ARG A 320 8.63 4.15 16.26
N TYR A 321 8.49 3.85 14.99
CA TYR A 321 7.33 3.11 14.52
C TYR A 321 7.61 1.60 14.50
N GLY A 322 6.61 0.79 14.84
CA GLY A 322 6.64 -0.66 14.67
C GLY A 322 7.45 -1.41 15.72
N GLU A 323 7.68 -0.79 16.87
CA GLU A 323 8.32 -1.43 18.02
C GLU A 323 7.43 -2.53 18.64
N LEU A 324 7.97 -3.33 19.56
CA LEU A 324 7.14 -4.35 20.23
C LEU A 324 6.13 -3.70 21.20
N GLU A 325 6.54 -2.58 21.78
CA GLU A 325 5.80 -1.69 22.65
C GLU A 325 4.53 -1.18 21.96
N ASP A 326 4.55 -1.03 20.64
CA ASP A 326 3.41 -0.64 19.82
C ASP A 326 2.35 -1.72 19.68
N SER A 327 2.72 -2.99 19.91
CA SER A 327 1.82 -4.14 19.76
C SER A 327 1.08 -4.18 18.41
N VAL A 328 1.80 -3.81 17.35
CA VAL A 328 1.30 -3.72 15.96
C VAL A 328 0.71 -5.04 15.46
N ASP A 329 -0.36 -4.94 14.68
CA ASP A 329 -0.81 -6.05 13.85
C ASP A 329 0.11 -6.14 12.63
N VAL A 330 0.79 -7.27 12.50
CA VAL A 330 1.75 -7.55 11.42
C VAL A 330 1.17 -8.49 10.37
N MET A 331 -0.15 -8.72 10.39
CA MET A 331 -0.87 -9.33 9.26
C MET A 331 -1.45 -8.24 8.35
N PRO A 332 -1.32 -8.38 7.02
CA PRO A 332 -1.76 -7.36 6.07
C PRO A 332 -3.25 -7.49 5.70
N ASP A 333 -3.91 -6.36 5.53
CA ASP A 333 -5.33 -6.24 5.13
C ASP A 333 -5.49 -6.05 3.62
N ILE A 334 -4.55 -5.33 3.02
CA ILE A 334 -4.49 -5.06 1.58
C ILE A 334 -3.11 -5.40 1.02
N PHE A 335 -3.07 -5.63 -0.29
CA PHE A 335 -1.85 -5.92 -1.03
C PHE A 335 -1.20 -4.63 -1.50
N VAL A 336 -0.03 -4.31 -0.95
CA VAL A 336 0.74 -3.11 -1.28
C VAL A 336 2.01 -3.47 -2.02
N SER A 337 2.32 -2.69 -3.05
CA SER A 337 3.64 -2.67 -3.69
C SER A 337 4.01 -1.25 -4.11
N ARG A 338 5.27 -1.09 -4.53
CA ARG A 338 5.80 0.18 -5.03
C ARG A 338 6.18 0.11 -6.50
N MET A 339 5.91 1.17 -7.22
CA MET A 339 6.51 1.46 -8.51
C MET A 339 7.25 2.78 -8.40
N PRO A 340 8.59 2.76 -8.30
CA PRO A 340 9.32 3.97 -7.97
C PRO A 340 9.51 4.85 -9.21
N PHE A 341 8.46 5.28 -9.90
CA PHE A 341 8.60 6.11 -11.09
C PHE A 341 9.02 7.54 -10.74
N ARG A 342 9.93 8.11 -11.54
CA ARG A 342 10.36 9.51 -11.45
C ARG A 342 9.77 10.39 -12.55
N SER A 343 9.33 9.78 -13.66
CA SER A 343 8.85 10.50 -14.84
C SER A 343 7.74 9.74 -15.57
N ARG A 344 7.01 10.45 -16.44
CA ARG A 344 5.97 9.86 -17.30
C ARG A 344 6.53 8.84 -18.30
N ASP A 345 7.76 9.06 -18.76
CA ASP A 345 8.43 8.17 -19.72
C ASP A 345 8.77 6.81 -19.09
N GLU A 346 9.10 6.77 -17.81
CA GLU A 346 9.31 5.51 -17.08
C GLU A 346 8.01 4.73 -16.91
N VAL A 347 6.89 5.42 -16.63
CA VAL A 347 5.56 4.80 -16.58
C VAL A 347 5.25 4.15 -17.94
N GLN A 348 5.44 4.87 -19.04
CA GLN A 348 5.13 4.33 -20.38
C GLN A 348 6.04 3.15 -20.76
N GLN A 349 7.32 3.19 -20.38
CA GLN A 349 8.25 2.08 -20.60
C GLN A 349 7.81 0.83 -19.84
N PHE A 350 7.43 0.98 -18.57
CA PHE A 350 6.89 -0.13 -17.80
C PHE A 350 5.58 -0.66 -18.39
N LEU A 351 4.64 0.22 -18.79
CA LEU A 351 3.38 -0.20 -19.41
C LEU A 351 3.61 -0.99 -20.71
N THR A 352 4.63 -0.64 -21.48
CA THR A 352 5.04 -1.41 -22.67
C THR A 352 5.48 -2.82 -22.29
N LYS A 353 6.32 -2.98 -21.26
CA LYS A 353 6.71 -4.31 -20.74
C LYS A 353 5.51 -5.09 -20.21
N TYR A 354 4.65 -4.43 -19.45
CA TYR A 354 3.44 -5.03 -18.88
C TYR A 354 2.49 -5.55 -19.96
N LEU A 355 2.22 -4.75 -20.99
CA LEU A 355 1.43 -5.16 -22.14
C LEU A 355 2.03 -6.37 -22.83
N THR A 356 3.33 -6.35 -23.15
CA THR A 356 4.02 -7.49 -23.76
C THR A 356 3.91 -8.75 -22.89
N TYR A 357 4.06 -8.62 -21.57
CA TYR A 357 3.95 -9.74 -20.64
C TYR A 357 2.56 -10.40 -20.64
N ILE A 358 1.49 -9.59 -20.68
CA ILE A 358 0.11 -10.10 -20.61
C ILE A 358 -0.48 -10.49 -21.98
N SER A 359 -0.05 -9.84 -23.08
CA SER A 359 -0.50 -10.16 -24.44
C SER A 359 0.36 -11.21 -25.13
N GLY A 360 1.52 -11.51 -24.56
CA GLY A 360 2.47 -12.51 -25.02
C GLY A 360 3.63 -11.90 -25.82
N PRO A 361 4.85 -12.46 -25.65
CA PRO A 361 6.04 -12.03 -26.38
C PRO A 361 5.91 -12.36 -27.86
N THR A 362 6.54 -11.55 -28.71
CA THR A 362 6.58 -11.79 -30.16
C THR A 362 7.66 -12.77 -30.59
N SER A 363 8.70 -12.93 -29.78
CA SER A 363 9.89 -13.75 -30.06
C SER A 363 9.74 -15.20 -29.60
N ASP A 364 9.39 -15.41 -28.33
CA ASP A 364 9.43 -16.74 -27.71
C ASP A 364 8.49 -16.86 -26.51
N THR A 365 7.32 -17.47 -26.71
CA THR A 365 6.35 -17.70 -25.60
C THR A 365 6.80 -18.77 -24.61
N GLY A 366 7.84 -19.55 -24.92
CA GLY A 366 8.37 -20.58 -24.04
C GLY A 366 9.22 -20.06 -22.88
N TYR A 367 9.59 -18.78 -22.88
CA TYR A 367 10.46 -18.22 -21.83
C TYR A 367 9.81 -18.23 -20.43
N PHE A 368 8.48 -18.18 -20.34
CA PHE A 368 7.74 -18.20 -19.07
C PHE A 368 8.02 -19.45 -18.22
N THR A 369 8.38 -20.58 -18.84
CA THR A 369 8.71 -21.82 -18.15
C THR A 369 10.22 -22.06 -18.02
N ARG A 370 11.04 -21.01 -18.20
CA ARG A 370 12.47 -21.02 -17.89
C ARG A 370 12.73 -20.26 -16.60
N ALA A 371 13.40 -20.90 -15.66
CA ALA A 371 13.77 -20.32 -14.39
C ALA A 371 15.28 -20.37 -14.21
N LEU A 372 15.91 -19.22 -13.97
CA LEU A 372 17.32 -19.10 -13.65
C LEU A 372 17.52 -19.08 -12.13
N PHE A 373 18.36 -19.98 -11.63
CA PHE A 373 18.78 -20.05 -10.24
C PHE A 373 20.23 -19.60 -10.14
N VAL A 374 20.49 -18.58 -9.32
CA VAL A 374 21.83 -18.03 -9.09
C VAL A 374 22.19 -18.19 -7.62
N GLY A 375 23.21 -19.00 -7.34
CA GLY A 375 23.65 -19.27 -5.97
C GLY A 375 25.13 -18.94 -5.83
N ALA A 376 25.44 -17.83 -5.15
CA ALA A 376 26.82 -17.48 -4.79
C ALA A 376 27.20 -18.10 -3.44
N GLU A 377 28.49 -18.17 -3.11
CA GLU A 377 28.93 -18.52 -1.76
C GLU A 377 28.61 -17.36 -0.80
N LEU A 378 27.78 -17.63 0.21
CA LEU A 378 27.28 -16.64 1.15
C LEU A 378 28.10 -16.62 2.44
N PHE A 379 28.10 -17.74 3.16
CA PHE A 379 28.78 -17.92 4.45
C PHE A 379 29.69 -19.15 4.45
N SER A 380 29.36 -20.16 3.64
CA SER A 380 30.10 -21.41 3.52
C SER A 380 30.06 -21.92 2.07
N PRO A 381 31.06 -22.70 1.63
CA PRO A 381 31.09 -23.17 0.25
C PRO A 381 29.82 -23.93 -0.16
N GLY A 382 29.19 -23.49 -1.26
CA GLY A 382 28.00 -24.10 -1.86
C GLY A 382 26.66 -23.83 -1.16
N ASP A 383 26.59 -22.95 -0.17
CA ASP A 383 25.34 -22.69 0.56
C ASP A 383 24.25 -21.97 -0.25
N GLY A 384 24.58 -20.96 -1.05
CA GLY A 384 23.63 -20.31 -1.95
C GLY A 384 23.07 -21.28 -3.00
N ALA A 385 23.91 -22.18 -3.51
CA ALA A 385 23.49 -23.26 -4.40
C ALA A 385 22.49 -24.21 -3.73
N GLN A 386 22.73 -24.58 -2.46
CA GLN A 386 21.83 -25.43 -1.70
C GLN A 386 20.45 -24.78 -1.52
N LEU A 387 20.41 -23.49 -1.15
CA LEU A 387 19.16 -22.75 -0.95
C LEU A 387 18.34 -22.67 -2.25
N CYS A 388 19.01 -22.43 -3.37
CA CYS A 388 18.40 -22.47 -4.70
C CYS A 388 17.85 -23.87 -5.06
N GLU A 389 18.59 -24.93 -4.77
CA GLU A 389 18.15 -26.31 -5.01
C GLU A 389 16.98 -26.76 -4.13
N GLU A 390 16.83 -26.19 -2.94
CA GLU A 390 15.63 -26.39 -2.12
C GLU A 390 14.41 -25.71 -2.75
N ILE A 391 14.56 -24.48 -3.25
CA ILE A 391 13.47 -23.76 -3.94
C ILE A 391 13.11 -24.44 -5.26
N SER A 392 14.09 -24.94 -6.01
CA SER A 392 13.89 -25.60 -7.31
C SER A 392 12.96 -26.83 -7.22
N GLN A 393 12.85 -27.46 -6.04
CA GLN A 393 11.97 -28.60 -5.81
C GLN A 393 10.48 -28.25 -5.79
N GLU A 394 10.12 -26.99 -5.54
CA GLU A 394 8.73 -26.51 -5.66
C GLU A 394 8.32 -26.28 -7.13
N PHE A 395 9.29 -26.26 -8.07
CA PHE A 395 9.00 -26.03 -9.48
C PHE A 395 8.45 -27.31 -10.15
N PRO A 396 7.38 -27.19 -10.95
CA PRO A 396 6.85 -28.33 -11.70
C PRO A 396 7.86 -28.91 -12.71
N PRO A 397 7.78 -30.22 -13.04
CA PRO A 397 8.71 -30.87 -13.98
C PRO A 397 8.74 -30.29 -15.40
N HIS A 398 7.74 -29.49 -15.80
CA HIS A 398 7.70 -28.83 -17.11
C HIS A 398 8.49 -27.52 -17.16
N PHE A 399 8.98 -27.01 -16.03
CA PHE A 399 9.91 -25.89 -16.02
C PHE A 399 11.32 -26.36 -16.38
N HIS A 400 11.98 -25.58 -17.24
CA HIS A 400 13.40 -25.72 -17.50
C HIS A 400 14.18 -24.86 -16.51
N THR A 401 14.83 -25.50 -15.55
CA THR A 401 15.69 -24.83 -14.58
C THR A 401 17.11 -24.70 -15.13
N ILE A 402 17.67 -23.50 -15.00
CA ILE A 402 19.05 -23.16 -15.37
C ILE A 402 19.78 -22.86 -14.06
N ALA A 403 20.84 -23.59 -13.75
CA ALA A 403 21.62 -23.40 -12.54
C ALA A 403 22.92 -22.64 -12.83
N MET A 404 23.15 -21.56 -12.10
CA MET A 404 24.35 -20.73 -12.12
C MET A 404 24.89 -20.67 -10.68
N TYR A 405 25.65 -21.68 -10.30
CA TYR A 405 26.13 -21.85 -8.92
C TYR A 405 27.65 -21.70 -8.82
N GLU A 406 28.06 -20.92 -7.82
CA GLU A 406 29.44 -20.89 -7.35
C GLU A 406 29.70 -22.17 -6.55
N VAL A 407 30.33 -23.15 -7.21
CA VAL A 407 30.81 -24.40 -6.60
C VAL A 407 32.14 -24.78 -7.24
N GLU A 408 33.02 -25.43 -6.47
CA GLU A 408 34.34 -25.90 -6.92
C GLU A 408 34.32 -26.38 -8.39
N ASP A 409 35.06 -25.68 -9.26
CA ASP A 409 35.26 -25.85 -10.72
C ASP A 409 34.31 -25.12 -11.70
N ASN A 410 33.42 -24.20 -11.28
CA ASN A 410 32.70 -23.31 -12.20
C ASN A 410 32.55 -21.87 -11.67
N ASP A 411 33.21 -20.91 -12.32
CA ASP A 411 33.09 -19.48 -11.99
C ASP A 411 31.87 -18.89 -12.71
N ASN A 412 30.81 -18.56 -11.98
CA ASN A 412 29.73 -17.72 -12.50
C ASN A 412 30.32 -16.41 -13.04
N ASN A 413 29.92 -15.98 -14.25
CA ASN A 413 30.38 -14.76 -14.89
C ASN A 413 29.21 -13.78 -15.06
N ALA A 414 29.43 -12.49 -14.75
CA ALA A 414 28.44 -11.44 -14.92
C ALA A 414 27.93 -11.35 -16.37
N GLN A 415 28.80 -11.55 -17.37
CA GLN A 415 28.38 -11.56 -18.77
C GLN A 415 27.46 -12.73 -19.10
N ASP A 416 27.72 -13.92 -18.55
CA ASP A 416 26.85 -15.09 -18.78
C ASP A 416 25.47 -14.88 -18.13
N PHE A 417 25.42 -14.19 -16.98
CA PHE A 417 24.17 -13.77 -16.36
C PHE A 417 23.39 -12.82 -17.27
N ILE A 418 24.03 -11.76 -17.78
CA ILE A 418 23.44 -10.79 -18.72
C ILE A 418 22.96 -11.48 -20.01
N ASP A 419 23.79 -12.35 -20.59
CA ASP A 419 23.46 -13.10 -21.80
C ASP A 419 22.26 -14.03 -21.58
N THR A 420 22.17 -14.65 -20.40
CA THR A 420 21.04 -15.50 -20.02
C THR A 420 19.75 -14.68 -19.89
N LEU A 421 19.79 -13.53 -19.21
CA LEU A 421 18.64 -12.63 -19.12
C LEU A 421 18.17 -12.16 -20.51
N ASN A 422 19.11 -11.74 -21.36
CA ASN A 422 18.82 -11.32 -22.73
C ASN A 422 18.27 -12.46 -23.61
N SER A 423 18.64 -13.71 -23.33
CA SER A 423 18.09 -14.89 -24.01
C SER A 423 16.65 -15.24 -23.61
N GLY A 424 16.15 -14.65 -22.50
CA GLY A 424 14.79 -14.77 -22.01
C GLY A 424 14.60 -15.86 -20.97
N VAL A 425 14.35 -15.44 -19.73
CA VAL A 425 13.89 -16.28 -18.61
C VAL A 425 12.67 -15.64 -17.95
N GLY A 426 11.69 -16.46 -17.59
CA GLY A 426 10.45 -15.98 -16.96
C GLY A 426 10.65 -15.60 -15.50
N MET A 427 11.57 -16.30 -14.82
CA MET A 427 11.87 -16.10 -13.39
C MET A 427 13.37 -16.17 -13.12
N VAL A 428 13.85 -15.32 -12.22
CA VAL A 428 15.18 -15.36 -11.63
C VAL A 428 15.03 -15.51 -10.12
N ILE A 429 15.72 -16.50 -9.57
CA ILE A 429 15.79 -16.78 -8.14
C ILE A 429 17.27 -16.70 -7.78
N ALA A 430 17.63 -15.76 -6.91
CA ALA A 430 19.03 -15.51 -6.61
C ALA A 430 19.29 -15.42 -5.10
N GLU A 431 20.28 -16.19 -4.64
CA GLU A 431 20.80 -16.23 -3.29
C GLU A 431 22.25 -15.71 -3.35
N VAL A 432 22.42 -14.39 -3.16
CA VAL A 432 23.65 -13.67 -3.53
C VAL A 432 24.00 -12.53 -2.55
N HIS A 433 25.28 -12.17 -2.49
CA HIS A 433 25.70 -10.91 -1.88
C HIS A 433 25.35 -9.72 -2.77
N GLY A 434 25.20 -8.55 -2.18
CA GLY A 434 24.80 -7.36 -2.91
C GLY A 434 24.88 -6.10 -2.08
N TRP A 435 24.70 -4.99 -2.78
CA TRP A 435 24.62 -3.63 -2.27
C TRP A 435 23.59 -2.88 -3.11
N TYR A 436 23.08 -1.73 -2.66
CA TYR A 436 22.01 -1.04 -3.38
C TYR A 436 22.33 -0.77 -4.86
N THR A 437 23.60 -0.74 -5.28
CA THR A 437 24.02 -0.54 -6.68
C THR A 437 24.34 -1.82 -7.48
N PHE A 438 24.48 -3.00 -6.87
CA PHE A 438 24.90 -4.23 -7.56
C PHE A 438 24.53 -5.52 -6.82
N ILE A 439 24.49 -6.64 -7.54
CA ILE A 439 24.54 -8.00 -6.99
C ILE A 439 25.81 -8.72 -7.42
N ASN A 440 26.34 -9.59 -6.57
CA ASN A 440 27.47 -10.45 -6.88
C ASN A 440 26.97 -11.82 -7.32
N VAL A 441 27.01 -12.10 -8.62
CA VAL A 441 26.66 -13.42 -9.17
C VAL A 441 27.73 -14.48 -8.86
N ASN A 442 28.92 -14.03 -8.45
CA ASN A 442 30.03 -14.84 -7.97
C ASN A 442 30.78 -14.07 -6.86
N SER A 443 31.16 -14.74 -5.77
CA SER A 443 31.93 -14.16 -4.67
C SER A 443 33.44 -14.22 -4.93
N SER A 444 33.96 -15.32 -5.51
CA SER A 444 35.41 -15.53 -5.71
C SER A 444 35.75 -16.28 -7.02
N PRO A 445 36.27 -15.58 -8.07
CA PRO A 445 36.50 -14.15 -8.12
C PRO A 445 35.18 -13.39 -8.13
N THR A 446 35.15 -12.22 -7.49
CA THR A 446 33.94 -11.41 -7.46
C THR A 446 33.52 -11.03 -8.88
N GLN A 447 32.28 -11.36 -9.25
CA GLN A 447 31.64 -10.96 -10.50
C GLN A 447 30.31 -10.30 -10.16
N SER A 448 30.13 -9.06 -10.61
CA SER A 448 29.00 -8.22 -10.23
C SER A 448 28.15 -7.85 -11.45
N PHE A 449 26.83 -7.82 -11.25
CA PHE A 449 25.85 -7.22 -12.14
C PHE A 449 25.37 -5.93 -11.49
N ASP A 450 25.62 -4.78 -12.14
CA ASP A 450 25.33 -3.45 -11.58
C ASP A 450 24.13 -2.76 -12.25
N TYR A 451 23.80 -1.55 -11.81
CA TYR A 451 22.67 -0.79 -12.36
C TYR A 451 22.86 -0.39 -13.84
N ASN A 452 24.09 -0.20 -14.33
CA ASN A 452 24.33 0.10 -15.75
C ASN A 452 24.05 -1.15 -16.59
N ASP A 453 24.45 -2.32 -16.08
CA ASP A 453 24.11 -3.59 -16.72
C ASP A 453 22.59 -3.76 -16.79
N ALA A 454 21.86 -3.45 -15.70
CA ALA A 454 20.40 -3.47 -15.64
C ALA A 454 19.75 -2.53 -16.67
N ASP A 455 20.24 -1.30 -16.80
CA ASP A 455 19.77 -0.32 -17.79
C ASP A 455 20.04 -0.76 -19.23
N SER A 456 21.09 -1.55 -19.44
CA SER A 456 21.51 -2.03 -20.76
C SER A 456 20.79 -3.29 -21.24
N LEU A 457 19.97 -3.93 -20.39
CA LEU A 457 19.27 -5.16 -20.71
C LEU A 457 18.36 -5.02 -21.95
N GLN A 458 18.36 -6.06 -22.79
CA GLN A 458 17.70 -6.08 -24.10
C GLN A 458 16.50 -7.03 -24.16
N ASN A 459 16.13 -7.65 -23.04
CA ASN A 459 14.97 -8.55 -22.91
C ASN A 459 13.61 -7.82 -22.89
N ILE A 460 13.46 -6.73 -23.65
CA ILE A 460 12.21 -5.92 -23.72
C ILE A 460 10.98 -6.74 -24.09
N ASP A 461 11.15 -7.74 -24.96
CA ASP A 461 10.07 -8.63 -25.39
C ASP A 461 9.84 -9.78 -24.40
N MET A 462 10.72 -9.98 -23.41
CA MET A 462 10.70 -11.08 -22.45
C MET A 462 11.03 -10.57 -21.03
N PRO A 463 10.21 -9.67 -20.47
CA PRO A 463 10.48 -9.09 -19.16
C PRO A 463 10.38 -10.16 -18.06
N THR A 464 11.27 -10.08 -17.08
CA THR A 464 11.53 -11.16 -16.12
C THR A 464 11.00 -10.85 -14.72
N PHE A 465 10.47 -11.84 -14.00
CA PHE A 465 10.23 -11.71 -12.56
C PHE A 465 11.51 -12.05 -11.78
N PHE A 466 11.91 -11.20 -10.84
CA PHE A 466 13.08 -11.43 -9.99
C PHE A 466 12.66 -11.63 -8.53
N ASN A 467 13.13 -12.71 -7.91
CA ASN A 467 13.13 -12.90 -6.46
C ASN A 467 14.59 -13.00 -6.03
N ILE A 468 15.10 -11.95 -5.40
CA ILE A 468 16.53 -11.84 -5.08
C ILE A 468 16.69 -11.64 -3.58
N VAL A 469 17.30 -12.64 -2.95
CA VAL A 469 17.74 -12.59 -1.56
C VAL A 469 19.13 -11.99 -1.53
N SER A 470 19.18 -10.71 -1.19
CA SER A 470 20.42 -9.95 -1.01
C SER A 470 20.20 -8.72 -0.14
N CYS A 471 21.29 -8.12 0.36
CA CYS A 471 21.25 -6.94 1.21
C CYS A 471 21.06 -5.64 0.39
N GLU A 472 20.15 -4.76 0.83
CA GLU A 472 19.95 -3.38 0.35
C GLU A 472 19.59 -3.17 -1.13
N ILE A 473 19.52 -4.22 -1.95
CA ILE A 473 19.30 -4.05 -3.39
C ILE A 473 17.92 -3.49 -3.74
N GLY A 474 16.93 -3.69 -2.87
CA GLY A 474 15.59 -3.12 -2.97
C GLY A 474 15.40 -1.87 -2.11
N GLY A 475 16.48 -1.23 -1.64
CA GLY A 475 16.46 -0.01 -0.84
C GLY A 475 16.03 1.20 -1.65
N PHE A 476 14.74 1.28 -2.00
CA PHE A 476 14.10 2.31 -2.81
C PHE A 476 14.08 3.70 -2.14
N ASP A 477 14.57 3.82 -0.90
CA ASP A 477 14.94 5.11 -0.30
C ASP A 477 16.24 5.70 -0.88
N ARG A 478 16.86 4.98 -1.82
CA ARG A 478 18.06 5.33 -2.59
C ARG A 478 17.86 4.90 -4.04
N ASP A 479 18.71 5.41 -4.94
CA ASP A 479 18.74 4.93 -6.33
C ASP A 479 19.33 3.52 -6.38
N CYS A 480 18.47 2.51 -6.31
CA CYS A 480 18.89 1.12 -6.17
C CYS A 480 18.71 0.33 -7.47
N ILE A 481 19.52 -0.71 -7.65
CA ILE A 481 19.55 -1.57 -8.84
C ILE A 481 18.19 -2.17 -9.19
N VAL A 482 17.34 -2.41 -8.19
CA VAL A 482 15.98 -2.89 -8.42
C VAL A 482 15.11 -1.84 -9.14
N GLU A 483 15.32 -0.55 -8.87
CA GLU A 483 14.62 0.50 -9.61
C GLU A 483 15.06 0.54 -11.06
N HIS A 484 16.36 0.41 -11.32
CA HIS A 484 16.90 0.33 -12.69
C HIS A 484 16.33 -0.88 -13.45
N LEU A 485 16.27 -2.07 -12.83
CA LEU A 485 15.62 -3.24 -13.43
C LEU A 485 14.16 -2.97 -13.84
N LEU A 486 13.42 -2.19 -13.07
CA LEU A 486 12.01 -1.88 -13.35
C LEU A 486 11.82 -0.73 -14.34
N ARG A 487 12.63 0.33 -14.25
CA ARG A 487 12.53 1.53 -15.09
C ARG A 487 13.17 1.36 -16.47
N ALA A 488 14.13 0.45 -16.61
CA ALA A 488 14.81 0.17 -17.87
C ALA A 488 13.83 -0.29 -18.97
N ARG A 489 14.23 -0.10 -20.23
CA ARG A 489 13.50 -0.60 -21.41
C ARG A 489 13.38 -2.13 -21.42
N GLY A 490 14.45 -2.82 -21.03
CA GLY A 490 14.43 -4.25 -20.71
C GLY A 490 14.19 -4.49 -19.22
N GLY A 491 14.71 -5.61 -18.71
CA GLY A 491 14.74 -5.90 -17.29
C GLY A 491 13.48 -6.58 -16.75
N ALA A 492 13.00 -6.07 -15.62
CA ALA A 492 12.03 -6.73 -14.78
C ALA A 492 10.58 -6.31 -15.08
N ILE A 493 9.64 -7.24 -14.83
CA ILE A 493 8.20 -6.97 -14.70
C ILE A 493 7.77 -6.78 -13.25
N ALA A 494 8.48 -7.41 -12.32
CA ALA A 494 8.36 -7.25 -10.87
C ALA A 494 9.63 -7.77 -10.21
N VAL A 495 9.97 -7.21 -9.04
CA VAL A 495 11.10 -7.62 -8.24
C VAL A 495 10.70 -7.72 -6.77
N LEU A 496 11.05 -8.83 -6.15
CA LEU A 496 10.88 -9.06 -4.72
C LEU A 496 12.27 -9.10 -4.07
N SER A 497 12.53 -8.18 -3.14
CA SER A 497 13.82 -8.09 -2.45
C SER A 497 13.74 -7.29 -1.14
N SER A 498 14.88 -7.03 -0.50
CA SER A 498 14.98 -6.36 0.80
C SER A 498 15.47 -4.91 0.68
N THR A 499 14.86 -4.01 1.44
CA THR A 499 15.27 -2.59 1.57
C THR A 499 16.53 -2.42 2.41
N ARG A 500 16.85 -3.42 3.25
CA ARG A 500 17.99 -3.45 4.17
C ARG A 500 18.66 -4.82 4.15
N ASN A 501 19.37 -5.18 5.22
CA ASN A 501 20.00 -6.49 5.35
C ASN A 501 18.99 -7.61 5.12
N ASN A 502 19.46 -8.72 4.55
CA ASN A 502 18.64 -9.89 4.29
C ASN A 502 19.35 -11.12 4.86
N TYR A 503 18.55 -12.07 5.35
CA TYR A 503 19.02 -13.24 6.08
C TYR A 503 18.47 -14.49 5.38
N PRO A 504 19.25 -15.10 4.45
CA PRO A 504 18.76 -16.10 3.50
C PRO A 504 18.11 -17.30 4.19
N TYR A 505 18.75 -17.85 5.23
CA TYR A 505 18.16 -18.96 6.00
C TYR A 505 16.84 -18.58 6.70
N VAL A 506 16.69 -17.32 7.12
CA VAL A 506 15.47 -16.82 7.77
C VAL A 506 14.33 -16.70 6.76
N VAL A 507 14.62 -16.23 5.53
CA VAL A 507 13.61 -16.03 4.49
C VAL A 507 13.37 -17.27 3.63
N GLN A 508 14.18 -18.32 3.75
CA GLN A 508 14.02 -19.55 2.97
C GLN A 508 12.62 -20.18 3.08
N PRO A 509 12.00 -20.33 4.27
CA PRO A 509 10.62 -20.82 4.35
C PRO A 509 9.58 -19.89 3.71
N TYR A 510 9.87 -18.59 3.61
CA TYR A 510 9.02 -17.64 2.87
C TYR A 510 9.12 -17.98 1.38
N ASN A 511 10.32 -18.06 0.82
CA ASN A 511 10.51 -18.45 -0.58
C ASN A 511 9.82 -19.78 -0.90
N LEU A 512 9.99 -20.81 -0.08
CA LEU A 512 9.29 -22.10 -0.25
C LEU A 512 7.78 -21.94 -0.22
N SER A 513 7.24 -21.16 0.73
CA SER A 513 5.79 -20.87 0.79
C SER A 513 5.30 -20.11 -0.45
N PHE A 514 6.06 -19.14 -0.95
CA PHE A 514 5.74 -18.36 -2.14
C PHE A 514 5.57 -19.26 -3.36
N TYR A 515 6.55 -20.12 -3.65
CA TYR A 515 6.50 -21.02 -4.80
C TYR A 515 5.49 -22.15 -4.62
N ASN A 516 5.24 -22.60 -3.40
CA ASN A 516 4.16 -23.54 -3.11
C ASN A 516 2.78 -22.95 -3.45
N LEU A 517 2.52 -21.72 -3.00
CA LEU A 517 1.27 -21.00 -3.32
C LEU A 517 1.13 -20.79 -4.83
N LEU A 518 2.23 -20.48 -5.53
CA LEU A 518 2.24 -20.28 -6.97
C LEU A 518 1.95 -21.57 -7.74
N PHE A 519 2.74 -22.62 -7.53
CA PHE A 519 2.72 -23.81 -8.38
C PHE A 519 1.78 -24.91 -7.89
N SER A 520 1.68 -25.10 -6.56
CA SER A 520 0.82 -26.14 -5.98
C SER A 520 -0.59 -25.63 -5.73
N GLN A 521 -0.74 -24.39 -5.27
CA GLN A 521 -2.06 -23.80 -5.02
C GLN A 521 -2.60 -23.03 -6.22
N HIS A 522 -1.83 -22.76 -7.28
CA HIS A 522 -2.26 -21.94 -8.43
C HIS A 522 -2.81 -20.57 -7.99
N ILE A 523 -2.13 -19.92 -7.06
CA ILE A 523 -2.36 -18.50 -6.70
C ILE A 523 -1.34 -17.70 -7.50
N ARG A 524 -1.79 -16.81 -8.38
CA ARG A 524 -0.88 -16.18 -9.36
C ARG A 524 -0.63 -14.70 -9.10
N GLN A 525 -1.48 -14.05 -8.32
CA GLN A 525 -1.38 -12.63 -8.05
C GLN A 525 -0.20 -12.36 -7.11
N ILE A 526 0.81 -11.67 -7.61
CA ILE A 526 2.09 -11.52 -6.91
C ILE A 526 1.95 -10.82 -5.56
N GLY A 527 1.11 -9.79 -5.43
CA GLY A 527 0.89 -9.11 -4.15
C GLY A 527 0.26 -10.01 -3.08
N LEU A 528 -0.61 -10.94 -3.49
CA LEU A 528 -1.17 -11.94 -2.57
C LEU A 528 -0.15 -13.03 -2.23
N LEU A 529 0.61 -13.51 -3.22
CA LEU A 529 1.69 -14.48 -3.00
C LEU A 529 2.68 -13.96 -1.97
N ASP A 530 3.18 -12.76 -2.21
CA ASP A 530 4.12 -12.04 -1.38
C ASP A 530 3.64 -11.93 0.08
N LEU A 531 2.43 -11.42 0.30
CA LEU A 531 1.95 -11.19 1.67
C LEU A 531 1.54 -12.47 2.42
N MET A 532 0.96 -13.46 1.72
CA MET A 532 0.59 -14.72 2.36
C MET A 532 1.80 -15.55 2.73
N SER A 533 2.82 -15.58 1.86
CA SER A 533 4.05 -16.32 2.14
C SER A 533 4.92 -15.67 3.21
N ARG A 534 4.78 -14.36 3.45
CA ARG A 534 5.32 -13.68 4.64
C ARG A 534 4.56 -13.97 5.92
N SER A 535 3.24 -14.11 5.83
CA SER A 535 2.36 -14.29 7.00
C SER A 535 2.70 -15.54 7.82
N VAL A 536 3.33 -16.56 7.20
CA VAL A 536 3.77 -17.77 7.92
C VAL A 536 4.82 -17.48 9.02
N PHE A 537 5.46 -16.31 8.98
CA PHE A 537 6.50 -15.91 9.95
C PHE A 537 5.97 -15.15 11.16
N VAL A 538 4.72 -14.73 11.15
CA VAL A 538 4.14 -13.90 12.23
C VAL A 538 4.38 -14.51 13.63
N PRO A 539 4.24 -15.83 13.88
CA PRO A 539 4.54 -16.42 15.19
C PRO A 539 6.01 -16.27 15.65
N TYR A 540 6.95 -16.10 14.72
CA TYR A 540 8.38 -15.94 14.98
C TYR A 540 8.79 -14.46 15.14
N ALA A 541 7.95 -13.51 14.72
CA ALA A 541 8.24 -12.07 14.72
C ALA A 541 7.80 -11.32 16.00
N ASN A 542 7.50 -12.06 17.07
CA ASN A 542 7.01 -11.53 18.36
C ASN A 542 8.12 -11.02 19.31
N ALA A 543 9.36 -10.92 18.82
CA ALA A 543 10.50 -10.40 19.54
C ALA A 543 11.41 -9.61 18.59
N TYR A 544 12.35 -8.84 19.13
CA TYR A 544 13.39 -8.18 18.35
C TYR A 544 14.38 -9.23 17.85
N ASN A 545 14.13 -9.72 16.63
CA ASN A 545 14.90 -10.78 16.01
C ASN A 545 14.91 -10.64 14.49
N HIS A 546 15.72 -11.49 13.84
CA HIS A 546 15.88 -11.51 12.39
C HIS A 546 14.58 -11.80 11.62
N SER A 547 13.62 -12.54 12.20
CA SER A 547 12.33 -12.80 11.55
C SER A 547 11.46 -11.54 11.50
N ARG A 548 11.40 -10.77 12.59
CA ARG A 548 10.72 -9.45 12.61
C ARG A 548 11.41 -8.47 11.67
N TYR A 549 12.74 -8.47 11.66
CA TYR A 549 13.53 -7.65 10.76
C TYR A 549 13.20 -7.93 9.28
N SER A 550 13.32 -9.20 8.86
CA SER A 550 13.05 -9.62 7.48
C SER A 550 11.60 -9.38 7.07
N LEU A 551 10.64 -9.48 8.00
CA LEU A 551 9.23 -9.18 7.73
C LEU A 551 9.04 -7.75 7.24
N PHE A 552 9.71 -6.78 7.86
CA PHE A 552 9.60 -5.37 7.53
C PHE A 552 10.54 -4.94 6.39
N SER A 553 11.69 -5.60 6.21
CA SER A 553 12.65 -5.20 5.17
C SER A 553 12.25 -5.69 3.78
N TYR A 554 11.48 -6.77 3.66
CA TYR A 554 11.05 -7.28 2.35
C TYR A 554 10.01 -6.36 1.68
N SER A 555 10.24 -6.03 0.42
CA SER A 555 9.37 -5.17 -0.39
C SER A 555 9.19 -5.74 -1.80
N LEU A 556 7.95 -5.66 -2.28
CA LEU A 556 7.59 -5.94 -3.66
C LEU A 556 7.61 -4.63 -4.45
N LEU A 557 8.47 -4.57 -5.47
CA LEU A 557 8.47 -3.49 -6.45
C LEU A 557 7.89 -4.03 -7.76
N GLY A 558 6.78 -3.47 -8.22
CA GLY A 558 5.98 -4.03 -9.31
C GLY A 558 4.49 -3.76 -9.13
N ASP A 559 3.67 -4.26 -10.05
CA ASP A 559 2.21 -4.18 -9.93
C ASP A 559 1.72 -5.30 -9.00
N PRO A 560 1.04 -5.00 -7.87
CA PRO A 560 0.62 -6.02 -6.93
C PRO A 560 -0.45 -6.93 -7.53
N GLY A 561 -1.17 -6.45 -8.56
CA GLY A 561 -2.16 -7.22 -9.30
C GLY A 561 -1.60 -8.11 -10.41
N LEU A 562 -0.30 -8.04 -10.70
CA LEU A 562 0.36 -8.82 -11.75
C LEU A 562 0.17 -10.32 -11.49
N ARG A 563 -0.15 -11.06 -12.54
CA ARG A 563 -0.29 -12.52 -12.49
C ARG A 563 0.99 -13.18 -12.97
N LEU A 564 1.68 -13.90 -12.09
CA LEU A 564 2.79 -14.76 -12.50
C LEU A 564 2.26 -15.97 -13.26
N TRP A 565 2.90 -16.30 -14.38
CA TRP A 565 2.57 -17.47 -15.18
C TRP A 565 3.20 -18.74 -14.58
N ASP A 566 2.36 -19.72 -14.25
CA ASP A 566 2.77 -21.05 -13.76
C ASP A 566 2.87 -22.09 -14.90
N ASN A 567 2.62 -21.67 -16.14
CA ASN A 567 2.77 -22.43 -17.37
C ASN A 567 2.86 -21.46 -18.56
N THR A 568 3.25 -21.95 -19.75
CA THR A 568 3.19 -21.16 -20.98
C THR A 568 1.72 -20.81 -21.30
N PRO A 569 1.34 -19.53 -21.36
CA PRO A 569 -0.04 -19.15 -21.69
C PRO A 569 -0.35 -19.46 -23.15
N MET A 570 -1.61 -19.78 -23.42
CA MET A 570 -2.07 -20.07 -24.77
C MET A 570 -2.41 -18.78 -25.53
N GLY A 571 -1.99 -18.72 -26.80
CA GLY A 571 -2.40 -17.65 -27.70
C GLY A 571 -3.89 -17.70 -28.02
N THR A 572 -4.55 -16.55 -27.96
CA THR A 572 -5.98 -16.40 -28.29
C THR A 572 -6.16 -15.46 -29.47
N SER A 573 -7.19 -15.72 -30.25
CA SER A 573 -7.71 -14.77 -31.22
C SER A 573 -9.16 -14.47 -30.89
N LEU A 574 -9.50 -13.20 -30.91
CA LEU A 574 -10.80 -12.66 -30.57
C LEU A 574 -11.38 -11.96 -31.80
N ARG A 575 -12.66 -12.18 -32.07
CA ARG A 575 -13.41 -11.41 -33.06
C ARG A 575 -14.77 -11.03 -32.49
N ALA A 576 -15.00 -9.74 -32.35
CA ALA A 576 -16.27 -9.18 -31.96
C ALA A 576 -17.09 -8.73 -33.18
N THR A 577 -18.30 -8.27 -32.92
CA THR A 577 -19.14 -7.57 -33.91
C THR A 577 -18.48 -6.25 -34.29
N ASP A 578 -18.35 -5.93 -35.58
CA ASP A 578 -17.58 -4.75 -36.02
C ASP A 578 -18.16 -3.41 -35.49
N TRP A 579 -19.49 -3.29 -35.44
CA TRP A 579 -20.18 -2.09 -34.99
C TRP A 579 -21.56 -2.34 -34.39
N ILE A 580 -21.98 -1.43 -33.51
CA ILE A 580 -23.31 -1.35 -32.91
C ILE A 580 -23.79 0.10 -32.88
N THR A 581 -24.99 0.36 -32.37
CA THR A 581 -25.47 1.71 -32.09
C THR A 581 -25.58 1.96 -30.57
N THR A 582 -25.70 3.23 -30.17
CA THR A 582 -26.07 3.60 -28.79
C THR A 582 -27.39 2.94 -28.38
N GLY A 583 -27.53 2.66 -27.08
CA GLY A 583 -28.64 1.90 -26.52
C GLY A 583 -28.38 0.39 -26.47
N TRP A 584 -29.41 -0.37 -26.07
CA TRP A 584 -29.33 -1.82 -25.93
C TRP A 584 -29.01 -2.51 -27.26
N SER A 585 -27.84 -3.13 -27.34
CA SER A 585 -27.34 -3.86 -28.50
C SER A 585 -26.79 -5.22 -28.09
N LEU A 586 -26.98 -6.23 -28.94
CA LEU A 586 -26.36 -7.53 -28.77
C LEU A 586 -25.06 -7.58 -29.58
N ILE A 587 -23.94 -7.89 -28.92
CA ILE A 587 -22.68 -8.22 -29.60
C ILE A 587 -22.47 -9.73 -29.58
N ASN A 588 -22.02 -10.25 -30.71
CA ASN A 588 -21.54 -11.62 -30.84
C ASN A 588 -20.02 -11.60 -30.84
N VAL A 589 -19.43 -12.49 -30.05
CA VAL A 589 -17.99 -12.62 -29.92
C VAL A 589 -17.61 -14.08 -30.14
N ASN A 590 -16.62 -14.31 -31.00
CA ASN A 590 -16.02 -15.62 -31.22
C ASN A 590 -14.58 -15.60 -30.72
N VAL A 591 -14.20 -16.64 -29.98
CA VAL A 591 -12.85 -16.82 -29.43
C VAL A 591 -12.31 -18.17 -29.90
N SER A 592 -11.08 -18.16 -30.41
CA SER A 592 -10.32 -19.38 -30.67
C SER A 592 -8.95 -19.35 -30.01
N SER A 593 -8.49 -20.54 -29.61
CA SER A 593 -7.19 -20.79 -28.99
C SER A 593 -6.49 -21.88 -29.79
N GLY A 594 -5.26 -21.62 -30.26
CA GLY A 594 -4.53 -22.55 -31.13
C GLY A 594 -5.27 -22.93 -32.43
N GLY A 595 -6.14 -22.05 -32.95
CA GLY A 595 -6.95 -22.29 -34.15
C GLY A 595 -8.19 -23.17 -33.95
N SER A 596 -8.50 -23.55 -32.70
CA SER A 596 -9.74 -24.26 -32.34
C SER A 596 -10.64 -23.37 -31.48
N PRO A 597 -11.97 -23.57 -31.50
CA PRO A 597 -12.89 -22.91 -30.58
C PRO A 597 -12.44 -22.98 -29.11
N ALA A 598 -12.39 -21.84 -28.43
CA ALA A 598 -12.01 -21.80 -27.03
C ALA A 598 -13.26 -21.85 -26.14
N THR A 599 -13.47 -22.94 -25.42
CA THR A 599 -14.68 -23.18 -24.59
C THR A 599 -14.50 -22.72 -23.15
N SER A 600 -15.57 -22.19 -22.54
CA SER A 600 -15.59 -21.72 -21.15
C SER A 600 -14.56 -20.63 -20.86
N VAL A 601 -14.19 -19.85 -21.87
CA VAL A 601 -13.28 -18.72 -21.75
C VAL A 601 -14.09 -17.47 -21.42
N LYS A 602 -13.63 -16.71 -20.43
CA LYS A 602 -14.27 -15.46 -20.03
C LYS A 602 -13.99 -14.35 -21.05
N VAL A 603 -15.06 -13.73 -21.52
CA VAL A 603 -15.04 -12.55 -22.39
C VAL A 603 -15.68 -11.38 -21.66
N VAL A 604 -15.04 -10.24 -21.76
CA VAL A 604 -15.48 -8.96 -21.20
C VAL A 604 -15.76 -7.98 -22.33
N ALA A 605 -16.84 -7.21 -22.21
CA ALA A 605 -17.16 -6.06 -23.04
C ALA A 605 -17.27 -4.82 -22.14
N TYR A 606 -16.42 -3.82 -22.40
CA TYR A 606 -16.24 -2.67 -21.54
C TYR A 606 -16.20 -1.38 -22.34
N LYS A 607 -17.01 -0.41 -21.93
CA LYS A 607 -16.90 1.00 -22.35
C LYS A 607 -16.81 1.85 -21.08
N PRO A 608 -15.74 2.64 -20.90
CA PRO A 608 -15.53 3.42 -19.68
C PRO A 608 -16.76 4.21 -19.26
N ASN A 609 -17.12 4.09 -17.98
CA ASN A 609 -18.25 4.77 -17.33
C ASN A 609 -19.65 4.50 -17.93
N GLU A 610 -19.80 3.53 -18.84
CA GLU A 610 -21.08 3.31 -19.54
C GLU A 610 -21.56 1.86 -19.53
N THR A 611 -20.68 0.90 -19.78
CA THR A 611 -21.09 -0.49 -19.97
C THR A 611 -19.99 -1.44 -19.51
N TYR A 612 -20.38 -2.47 -18.77
CA TYR A 612 -19.54 -3.63 -18.47
C TYR A 612 -20.39 -4.90 -18.46
N VAL A 613 -20.04 -5.84 -19.33
CA VAL A 613 -20.74 -7.11 -19.49
C VAL A 613 -19.71 -8.21 -19.64
N GLU A 614 -19.97 -9.34 -19.01
CA GLU A 614 -19.12 -10.52 -19.12
C GLU A 614 -19.96 -11.75 -19.44
N GLY A 615 -19.32 -12.73 -20.07
CA GLY A 615 -19.89 -14.02 -20.37
C GLY A 615 -18.81 -15.05 -20.66
N PHE A 616 -19.22 -16.32 -20.71
CA PHE A 616 -18.34 -17.43 -21.02
C PHE A 616 -18.70 -17.98 -22.40
N THR A 617 -17.68 -18.32 -23.18
CA THR A 617 -17.86 -18.94 -24.48
C THR A 617 -18.42 -20.35 -24.38
N ASP A 618 -19.25 -20.73 -25.35
CA ASP A 618 -19.79 -22.08 -25.47
C ASP A 618 -18.79 -23.07 -26.13
N ALA A 619 -19.25 -24.27 -26.47
CA ALA A 619 -18.44 -25.29 -27.13
C ALA A 619 -17.93 -24.88 -28.53
N ASN A 620 -18.55 -23.88 -29.17
CA ASN A 620 -18.14 -23.33 -30.46
C ASN A 620 -17.26 -22.07 -30.33
N GLY A 621 -16.93 -21.68 -29.10
CA GLY A 621 -16.14 -20.48 -28.82
C GLY A 621 -16.96 -19.21 -28.91
N ASP A 622 -18.29 -19.31 -28.94
CA ASP A 622 -19.19 -18.16 -29.13
C ASP A 622 -19.76 -17.68 -27.80
N VAL A 623 -19.90 -16.37 -27.64
CA VAL A 623 -20.64 -15.74 -26.54
C VAL A 623 -21.45 -14.54 -27.04
N GLN A 624 -22.62 -14.36 -26.46
CA GLN A 624 -23.52 -13.24 -26.73
C GLN A 624 -23.58 -12.33 -25.50
N LEU A 625 -23.23 -11.05 -25.70
CA LEU A 625 -23.24 -10.05 -24.63
C LEU A 625 -24.23 -8.93 -25.00
N TRP A 626 -25.15 -8.62 -24.08
CA TRP A 626 -26.06 -7.49 -24.21
C TRP A 626 -25.45 -6.25 -23.58
N VAL A 627 -25.03 -5.30 -24.41
CA VAL A 627 -24.38 -4.05 -24.02
C VAL A 627 -25.33 -2.86 -24.17
N ASN A 628 -25.09 -1.79 -23.44
CA ASN A 628 -25.89 -0.57 -23.51
C ASN A 628 -24.99 0.69 -23.52
N PRO A 629 -24.15 0.87 -24.57
CA PRO A 629 -23.33 2.07 -24.67
C PRO A 629 -24.21 3.31 -24.83
N LYS A 630 -23.86 4.38 -24.12
CA LYS A 630 -24.63 5.62 -24.06
C LYS A 630 -24.13 6.65 -25.08
N THR A 631 -22.84 6.64 -25.40
CA THR A 631 -22.24 7.56 -26.37
C THR A 631 -21.54 6.80 -27.50
N ALA A 632 -21.43 7.46 -28.67
CA ALA A 632 -20.62 6.97 -29.77
C ALA A 632 -19.13 6.91 -29.37
N GLY A 633 -18.37 6.01 -30.01
CA GLY A 633 -16.96 5.81 -29.70
C GLY A 633 -16.55 4.35 -29.73
N ILE A 634 -15.55 4.00 -28.93
CA ILE A 634 -15.00 2.64 -28.87
C ILE A 634 -15.53 1.91 -27.65
N LEU A 635 -16.00 0.68 -27.87
CA LEU A 635 -16.23 -0.33 -26.85
C LEU A 635 -15.15 -1.40 -26.98
N PHE A 636 -14.47 -1.72 -25.88
CA PHE A 636 -13.43 -2.74 -25.84
C PHE A 636 -14.04 -4.11 -25.56
N VAL A 637 -13.57 -5.14 -26.24
CA VAL A 637 -13.89 -6.53 -25.95
C VAL A 637 -12.58 -7.26 -25.67
N ALA A 638 -12.50 -8.02 -24.58
CA ALA A 638 -11.28 -8.71 -24.20
C ALA A 638 -11.53 -10.14 -23.74
N VAL A 639 -10.54 -11.01 -24.00
CA VAL A 639 -10.44 -12.34 -23.38
C VAL A 639 -9.64 -12.20 -22.08
N VAL A 640 -10.24 -12.60 -20.96
CA VAL A 640 -9.68 -12.37 -19.63
C VAL A 640 -9.72 -13.69 -18.85
N ASP A 641 -8.91 -14.64 -19.32
CA ASP A 641 -8.82 -15.98 -18.75
C ASP A 641 -7.43 -16.28 -18.20
N SER A 642 -7.37 -17.14 -17.20
CA SER A 642 -6.13 -17.43 -16.46
C SER A 642 -5.11 -18.27 -17.23
N ALA A 643 -5.51 -18.93 -18.33
CA ALA A 643 -4.63 -19.80 -19.13
C ALA A 643 -4.24 -19.19 -20.49
N HIS A 644 -4.66 -17.97 -20.76
CA HIS A 644 -4.57 -17.35 -22.08
C HIS A 644 -3.95 -15.96 -22.01
N PHE A 645 -3.21 -15.59 -23.05
CA PHE A 645 -2.81 -14.20 -23.22
C PHE A 645 -4.03 -13.29 -23.41
N LEU A 646 -3.90 -12.04 -22.97
CA LEU A 646 -4.86 -10.99 -23.23
C LEU A 646 -4.99 -10.76 -24.74
N ALA A 647 -6.19 -10.97 -25.26
CA ALA A 647 -6.57 -10.53 -26.61
C ALA A 647 -7.66 -9.47 -26.48
N VAL A 648 -7.48 -8.35 -27.19
CA VAL A 648 -8.43 -7.23 -27.21
C VAL A 648 -8.87 -6.97 -28.65
N ASP A 649 -10.16 -6.73 -28.81
CA ASP A 649 -10.80 -6.27 -30.04
C ASP A 649 -11.67 -5.04 -29.71
N THR A 650 -12.09 -4.30 -30.73
CA THR A 650 -12.88 -3.07 -30.56
C THR A 650 -14.15 -3.11 -31.39
N VAL A 651 -15.24 -2.68 -30.79
CA VAL A 651 -16.53 -2.47 -31.46
C VAL A 651 -16.76 -0.97 -31.61
N VAL A 652 -17.02 -0.51 -32.83
CA VAL A 652 -17.37 0.89 -33.08
C VAL A 652 -18.83 1.12 -32.72
N VAL A 653 -19.10 2.04 -31.80
CA VAL A 653 -20.45 2.46 -31.43
C VAL A 653 -20.82 3.70 -32.25
N PHE A 654 -21.83 3.56 -33.10
CA PHE A 654 -22.46 4.67 -33.81
C PHE A 654 -23.67 5.22 -33.02
N GLU A 655 -24.14 6.41 -33.38
CA GLU A 655 -25.42 6.90 -32.87
C GLU A 655 -26.59 6.11 -33.49
N SER A 656 -27.60 5.79 -32.67
CA SER A 656 -28.82 5.09 -33.11
C SER A 656 -29.69 5.93 -34.07
N GLY A 657 -30.76 5.35 -34.64
CA GLY A 657 -31.78 6.10 -35.37
C GLY A 657 -32.74 6.84 -34.42
N ILE A 658 -33.25 6.14 -33.40
CA ILE A 658 -34.10 6.69 -32.33
C ILE A 658 -33.67 6.01 -31.03
N ALA A 659 -33.21 6.80 -30.06
CA ALA A 659 -32.75 6.29 -28.77
C ALA A 659 -32.94 7.34 -27.68
N PRO A 660 -34.20 7.58 -27.24
CA PRO A 660 -34.44 8.41 -26.08
C PRO A 660 -33.95 7.70 -24.82
N PHE A 661 -33.23 8.44 -23.99
CA PHE A 661 -32.76 8.01 -22.69
C PHE A 661 -32.76 9.21 -21.73
N VAL A 662 -32.67 8.95 -20.43
CA VAL A 662 -32.51 10.02 -19.45
C VAL A 662 -31.05 10.46 -19.50
N ALA A 663 -30.80 11.64 -20.04
CA ALA A 663 -29.44 12.19 -20.16
C ALA A 663 -28.98 12.85 -18.88
N GLU A 664 -29.90 13.54 -18.21
CA GLU A 664 -29.66 14.19 -16.93
C GLU A 664 -30.97 14.13 -16.12
N LEU A 665 -30.83 14.02 -14.80
CA LEU A 665 -31.92 14.00 -13.85
C LEU A 665 -31.61 15.09 -12.83
N ASP A 666 -32.44 16.13 -12.81
CA ASP A 666 -32.44 17.08 -11.70
C ASP A 666 -33.45 16.61 -10.66
N ILE A 667 -32.99 16.57 -9.42
CA ILE A 667 -33.82 16.24 -8.26
C ILE A 667 -33.97 17.52 -7.45
N SER A 668 -35.21 17.92 -7.22
CA SER A 668 -35.54 18.89 -6.17
C SER A 668 -36.16 18.12 -5.02
N ASP A 669 -35.45 18.09 -3.90
CA ASP A 669 -35.93 17.68 -2.58
C ASP A 669 -36.67 18.83 -1.89
N ALA A 670 -37.06 18.59 -0.63
CA ALA A 670 -37.91 19.51 0.12
C ALA A 670 -37.18 20.79 0.56
N ASP A 671 -35.86 20.75 0.70
CA ASP A 671 -35.01 21.88 1.10
C ASP A 671 -34.06 22.40 0.01
N CYS A 672 -34.08 21.78 -1.17
CA CYS A 672 -33.35 22.16 -2.37
C CYS A 672 -31.82 22.08 -2.23
N ASP A 673 -31.30 21.17 -1.41
CA ASP A 673 -29.85 20.95 -1.26
C ASP A 673 -29.30 19.91 -2.26
N GLY A 674 -30.18 19.19 -2.96
CA GLY A 674 -29.84 18.22 -3.99
C GLY A 674 -29.52 16.82 -3.44
N LYS A 675 -29.82 16.56 -2.17
CA LYS A 675 -29.65 15.29 -1.50
C LYS A 675 -31.00 14.76 -1.01
N PRO A 676 -31.54 13.73 -1.67
CA PRO A 676 -32.78 13.10 -1.23
C PRO A 676 -32.68 12.47 0.17
N GLU A 677 -33.45 12.95 1.14
CA GLU A 677 -33.40 12.46 2.52
C GLU A 677 -34.61 11.57 2.89
N PRO A 678 -34.51 10.73 3.93
CA PRO A 678 -35.68 10.01 4.47
C PRO A 678 -36.82 10.95 4.88
N ASP A 679 -38.06 10.57 4.51
CA ASP A 679 -39.30 11.31 4.75
C ASP A 679 -39.52 12.53 3.81
N GLU A 680 -38.73 12.68 2.75
CA GLU A 680 -38.89 13.76 1.77
C GLU A 680 -39.71 13.39 0.52
N ASP A 681 -40.31 14.41 -0.08
CA ASP A 681 -40.92 14.35 -1.40
C ASP A 681 -39.96 14.91 -2.45
N LEU A 682 -39.74 14.16 -3.53
CA LEU A 682 -38.82 14.50 -4.60
C LEU A 682 -39.58 14.88 -5.87
N GLU A 683 -39.19 15.99 -6.49
CA GLU A 683 -39.57 16.36 -7.84
C GLU A 683 -38.44 16.02 -8.82
N LEU A 684 -38.71 15.10 -9.74
CA LEU A 684 -37.76 14.67 -10.77
C LEU A 684 -38.01 15.44 -12.07
N THR A 685 -37.05 16.27 -12.44
CA THR A 685 -37.03 16.92 -13.77
C THR A 685 -36.07 16.16 -14.66
N LEU A 686 -36.60 15.43 -15.65
CA LEU A 686 -35.79 14.68 -16.60
C LEU A 686 -35.39 15.55 -17.78
N HIS A 687 -34.11 15.50 -18.13
CA HIS A 687 -33.61 15.93 -19.43
C HIS A 687 -33.44 14.70 -20.30
N ILE A 688 -34.25 14.63 -21.34
CA ILE A 688 -34.32 13.46 -22.21
C ILE A 688 -33.60 13.83 -23.50
N THR A 689 -32.55 13.08 -23.81
CA THR A 689 -31.85 13.21 -25.09
C THR A 689 -32.27 12.07 -25.99
N ASN A 690 -32.62 12.40 -27.23
CA ASN A 690 -32.68 11.39 -28.27
C ASN A 690 -31.30 11.30 -28.92
N SER A 691 -30.48 10.35 -28.46
CA SER A 691 -29.13 10.13 -29.04
C SER A 691 -29.16 9.61 -30.47
N GLY A 692 -30.36 9.38 -31.04
CA GLY A 692 -30.48 9.00 -32.44
C GLY A 692 -30.65 10.19 -33.39
N PHE A 693 -30.48 9.99 -34.70
CA PHE A 693 -30.57 11.07 -35.70
C PHE A 693 -31.98 11.32 -36.27
N LEU A 694 -32.96 10.45 -35.99
CA LEU A 694 -34.35 10.62 -36.42
C LEU A 694 -35.19 11.31 -35.35
N THR A 695 -36.13 12.15 -35.79
CA THR A 695 -37.15 12.73 -34.91
C THR A 695 -38.16 11.67 -34.51
N VAL A 696 -38.53 11.64 -33.23
CA VAL A 696 -39.64 10.84 -32.74
C VAL A 696 -40.78 11.72 -32.23
N GLU A 697 -42.02 11.29 -32.47
CA GLU A 697 -43.25 11.99 -32.08
C GLU A 697 -44.08 11.11 -31.14
N ASN A 698 -44.93 11.73 -30.31
CA ASN A 698 -45.91 11.08 -29.41
C ASN A 698 -45.29 10.18 -28.32
N ILE A 699 -44.35 10.71 -27.55
CA ILE A 699 -43.60 9.93 -26.56
C ILE A 699 -44.30 10.02 -25.20
N TRP A 700 -44.56 8.88 -24.58
CA TRP A 700 -44.87 8.79 -23.16
C TRP A 700 -43.64 8.33 -22.39
N VAL A 701 -43.24 9.11 -21.39
CA VAL A 701 -42.21 8.75 -20.42
C VAL A 701 -42.91 8.30 -19.16
N LYS A 702 -42.63 7.09 -18.68
CA LYS A 702 -43.31 6.52 -17.51
C LYS A 702 -42.34 5.91 -16.53
N ILE A 703 -42.58 6.08 -15.24
CA ILE A 703 -42.00 5.23 -14.19
C ILE A 703 -42.71 3.89 -14.29
N VAL A 704 -41.96 2.85 -14.67
CA VAL A 704 -42.47 1.49 -14.86
C VAL A 704 -42.09 0.55 -13.72
N GLY A 705 -41.25 1.03 -12.79
CA GLY A 705 -40.91 0.35 -11.55
C GLY A 705 -40.10 1.26 -10.62
N THR A 706 -40.31 1.10 -9.32
CA THR A 706 -39.50 1.75 -8.26
C THR A 706 -39.05 0.71 -7.25
N ASP A 707 -37.95 1.01 -6.56
CA ASP A 707 -37.56 0.29 -5.35
C ASP A 707 -38.63 0.42 -4.24
N SER A 708 -38.65 -0.54 -3.33
CA SER A 708 -39.43 -0.52 -2.08
C SER A 708 -39.19 0.69 -1.16
N ALA A 709 -38.02 1.32 -1.25
CA ALA A 709 -37.69 2.54 -0.50
C ALA A 709 -38.39 3.80 -1.04
N LEU A 710 -39.01 3.70 -2.21
CA LEU A 710 -39.68 4.81 -2.89
C LEU A 710 -41.16 4.51 -3.12
N THR A 711 -41.96 5.55 -3.20
CA THR A 711 -43.35 5.45 -3.67
C THR A 711 -43.62 6.52 -4.71
N ALA A 712 -43.92 6.10 -5.94
CA ALA A 712 -44.32 6.98 -7.02
C ALA A 712 -45.81 7.33 -6.92
N TYR A 713 -46.15 8.60 -7.13
CA TYR A 713 -47.54 9.06 -7.19
C TYR A 713 -47.82 10.03 -8.33
N ASN A 714 -46.79 10.53 -9.03
CA ASN A 714 -46.91 11.06 -10.39
C ASN A 714 -45.89 10.33 -11.29
N ASP A 715 -46.38 9.42 -12.13
CA ASP A 715 -45.56 8.39 -12.78
C ASP A 715 -45.43 8.54 -14.30
N SER A 716 -46.06 9.54 -14.92
CA SER A 716 -46.06 9.64 -16.37
C SER A 716 -46.17 11.06 -16.90
N VAL A 717 -45.48 11.32 -18.02
CA VAL A 717 -45.54 12.58 -18.74
C VAL A 717 -45.51 12.33 -20.25
N TYR A 718 -46.14 13.24 -21.00
CA TYR A 718 -46.25 13.16 -22.46
C TYR A 718 -45.42 14.25 -23.13
N ILE A 719 -44.81 13.89 -24.26
CA ILE A 719 -43.99 14.77 -25.09
C ILE A 719 -44.47 14.67 -26.54
N ASP A 720 -44.73 15.81 -27.17
CA ASP A 720 -45.20 15.88 -28.56
C ASP A 720 -44.16 15.35 -29.57
N SER A 721 -42.93 15.84 -29.50
CA SER A 721 -41.83 15.42 -30.37
C SER A 721 -40.46 15.69 -29.77
N LEU A 722 -39.49 14.82 -30.08
CA LEU A 722 -38.07 14.99 -29.75
C LEU A 722 -37.23 14.71 -31.00
N ARG A 723 -36.55 15.74 -31.51
CA ARG A 723 -35.70 15.58 -32.70
C ARG A 723 -34.45 14.77 -32.36
N GLY A 724 -33.83 14.21 -33.39
CA GLY A 724 -32.58 13.50 -33.20
C GLY A 724 -31.44 14.44 -32.81
N GLY A 725 -30.66 14.06 -31.82
CA GLY A 725 -29.59 14.86 -31.22
C GLY A 725 -30.05 15.97 -30.26
N ASP A 726 -31.37 16.22 -30.16
CA ASP A 726 -31.90 17.24 -29.26
C ASP A 726 -32.07 16.65 -27.84
N THR A 727 -31.82 17.52 -26.85
CA THR A 727 -32.18 17.32 -25.45
C THR A 727 -33.42 18.15 -25.13
N LEU A 728 -34.40 17.54 -24.45
CA LEU A 728 -35.60 18.20 -23.98
C LEU A 728 -35.76 18.00 -22.47
N THR A 729 -35.86 19.09 -21.74
CA THR A 729 -36.31 19.10 -20.35
C THR A 729 -37.81 18.90 -20.30
N LEU A 730 -38.27 17.97 -19.46
CA LEU A 730 -39.70 17.75 -19.24
C LEU A 730 -40.38 19.02 -18.71
N SER A 731 -41.58 19.29 -19.22
CA SER A 731 -42.40 20.45 -18.82
C SER A 731 -43.13 20.25 -17.50
N ALA A 732 -43.18 19.03 -16.98
CA ALA A 732 -43.77 18.68 -15.70
C ALA A 732 -42.92 17.62 -15.00
N PRO A 733 -42.61 17.78 -13.69
CA PRO A 733 -41.80 16.83 -12.96
C PRO A 733 -42.60 15.57 -12.61
N LEU A 734 -41.89 14.43 -12.57
CA LEU A 734 -42.38 13.20 -11.95
C LEU A 734 -42.15 13.29 -10.43
N ARG A 735 -42.96 12.61 -9.61
CA ARG A 735 -42.89 12.77 -8.15
C ARG A 735 -42.81 11.45 -7.41
N LEU A 736 -41.92 11.41 -6.42
CA LEU A 736 -41.61 10.26 -5.57
C LEU A 736 -41.56 10.68 -4.09
N HIS A 737 -41.84 9.75 -3.17
CA HIS A 737 -41.61 9.93 -1.74
C HIS A 737 -40.59 8.92 -1.23
N VAL A 738 -39.67 9.37 -0.38
CA VAL A 738 -38.64 8.54 0.27
C VAL A 738 -39.14 8.09 1.64
N HIS A 739 -39.12 6.78 1.91
CA HIS A 739 -39.57 6.25 3.21
C HIS A 739 -38.61 6.63 4.35
N ASN A 740 -39.16 6.87 5.56
CA ASN A 740 -38.46 7.40 6.74
C ASN A 740 -37.46 6.46 7.46
N ARG A 741 -37.23 5.24 6.95
CA ARG A 741 -36.32 4.23 7.55
C ARG A 741 -35.26 3.73 6.58
N VAL A 742 -34.98 4.53 5.56
CA VAL A 742 -33.92 4.24 4.60
C VAL A 742 -32.57 4.63 5.22
N VAL A 743 -31.56 3.80 5.00
CA VAL A 743 -30.20 4.01 5.54
C VAL A 743 -29.38 4.88 4.59
N ASN A 744 -28.33 5.51 5.12
CA ASN A 744 -27.43 6.36 4.34
C ASN A 744 -26.81 5.59 3.16
N GLY A 745 -26.73 6.23 1.99
CA GLY A 745 -26.16 5.64 0.77
C GLY A 745 -27.04 4.58 0.11
N TYR A 746 -28.28 4.41 0.55
CA TYR A 746 -29.20 3.46 -0.07
C TYR A 746 -29.57 3.94 -1.48
N ARG A 747 -29.50 3.05 -2.47
CA ARG A 747 -29.83 3.37 -3.86
C ARG A 747 -31.13 2.79 -4.28
N ALA A 748 -32.12 3.66 -4.39
CA ALA A 748 -33.44 3.30 -4.82
C ALA A 748 -33.53 3.44 -6.35
N PHE A 749 -33.69 2.31 -7.04
CA PHE A 749 -33.80 2.29 -8.50
C PHE A 749 -35.17 2.79 -8.98
N VAL A 750 -35.16 3.54 -10.08
CA VAL A 750 -36.33 4.03 -10.81
C VAL A 750 -36.18 3.66 -12.27
N ALA A 751 -37.07 2.80 -12.77
CA ALA A 751 -37.09 2.39 -14.16
C ALA A 751 -38.04 3.29 -14.96
N PHE A 752 -37.53 3.88 -16.04
CA PHE A 752 -38.26 4.68 -17.01
C PHE A 752 -38.49 3.92 -18.32
N GLY A 753 -39.74 3.87 -18.77
CA GLY A 753 -40.10 3.38 -20.10
C GLY A 753 -40.48 4.53 -21.03
N PHE A 754 -39.93 4.51 -22.25
CA PHE A 754 -40.26 5.43 -23.33
C PHE A 754 -41.15 4.70 -24.34
N TYR A 755 -42.36 5.21 -24.54
CA TYR A 755 -43.39 4.55 -25.34
C TYR A 755 -43.88 5.45 -26.47
N ASN A 756 -44.06 4.88 -27.66
CA ASN A 756 -44.85 5.48 -28.72
C ASN A 756 -46.11 4.64 -28.92
N PHE A 757 -47.28 5.22 -28.62
CA PHE A 757 -48.56 4.52 -28.54
C PHE A 757 -48.55 3.30 -27.59
N ALA A 758 -48.20 2.11 -28.11
CA ALA A 758 -48.19 0.82 -27.41
C ALA A 758 -46.86 0.06 -27.54
N ASP A 759 -45.92 0.55 -28.36
CA ASP A 759 -44.61 -0.08 -28.53
C ASP A 759 -43.60 0.57 -27.59
N THR A 760 -42.89 -0.25 -26.82
CA THR A 760 -41.74 0.20 -26.02
C THR A 760 -40.60 0.56 -26.96
N MET A 761 -40.19 1.82 -26.97
CA MET A 761 -39.07 2.29 -27.78
C MET A 761 -37.74 2.00 -27.09
N SER A 762 -37.65 2.34 -25.81
CA SER A 762 -36.49 2.11 -24.97
C SER A 762 -36.91 2.01 -23.50
N LEU A 763 -36.05 1.38 -22.71
CA LEU A 763 -36.11 1.35 -21.26
C LEU A 763 -34.78 1.88 -20.75
N ASP A 764 -34.86 2.72 -19.73
CA ASP A 764 -33.69 3.23 -19.03
C ASP A 764 -33.96 3.14 -17.53
N THR A 765 -32.94 2.82 -16.76
CA THR A 765 -33.06 2.73 -15.30
C THR A 765 -32.01 3.65 -14.71
N VAL A 766 -32.46 4.53 -13.83
CA VAL A 766 -31.59 5.37 -13.01
C VAL A 766 -31.74 4.92 -11.56
N TYR A 767 -30.86 5.39 -10.70
CA TYR A 767 -31.02 5.25 -9.26
C TYR A 767 -31.01 6.62 -8.62
N ILE A 768 -31.66 6.71 -7.46
CA ILE A 768 -31.62 7.87 -6.58
C ILE A 768 -30.91 7.41 -5.31
N GLU A 769 -29.85 8.12 -4.94
CA GLU A 769 -29.12 7.87 -3.70
C GLU A 769 -29.79 8.63 -2.55
N ILE A 770 -30.10 7.92 -1.47
CA ILE A 770 -30.76 8.48 -0.30
C ILE A 770 -29.71 8.83 0.76
N ALA A 771 -29.66 10.10 1.12
CA ALA A 771 -28.76 10.68 2.11
C ALA A 771 -29.44 10.64 3.49
N ALA A 772 -28.92 9.86 4.44
CA ALA A 772 -29.51 9.76 5.78
C ALA A 772 -28.49 10.11 6.86
N PRO A 773 -28.89 10.80 7.95
CA PRO A 773 -27.96 11.19 9.00
C PRO A 773 -27.51 9.99 9.85
N ILE A 774 -26.24 10.00 10.25
CA ILE A 774 -25.66 9.03 11.20
C ILE A 774 -25.06 9.81 12.36
N LEU A 775 -25.78 9.89 13.48
CA LEU A 775 -25.36 10.71 14.62
C LEU A 775 -24.51 9.93 15.63
N ARG A 776 -23.38 10.52 16.03
CA ARG A 776 -22.54 10.05 17.12
C ARG A 776 -22.24 11.18 18.09
N GLN A 777 -22.15 10.90 19.39
CA GLN A 777 -21.60 11.89 20.33
C GLN A 777 -20.15 12.20 19.95
N TRP A 778 -19.85 13.49 19.87
CA TRP A 778 -18.54 14.00 19.50
C TRP A 778 -17.88 14.64 20.73
N PHE A 779 -17.46 15.89 20.69
CA PHE A 779 -16.79 16.55 21.82
C PHE A 779 -17.75 17.07 22.89
N THR A 780 -17.27 17.10 24.13
CA THR A 780 -17.96 17.73 25.26
C THR A 780 -17.09 18.84 25.84
N ARG A 781 -17.60 20.09 25.79
CA ARG A 781 -16.94 21.23 26.45
C ARG A 781 -17.49 21.40 27.85
N ILE A 782 -16.60 21.37 28.84
CA ILE A 782 -16.93 21.51 30.25
C ILE A 782 -16.39 22.85 30.74
N GLN A 783 -17.28 23.73 31.22
CA GLN A 783 -16.89 25.01 31.80
C GLN A 783 -17.33 25.09 33.27
N ASN A 784 -16.39 25.37 34.16
CA ASN A 784 -16.70 25.65 35.57
C ASN A 784 -17.29 27.06 35.68
N SER A 785 -18.50 27.17 36.22
CA SER A 785 -19.18 28.45 36.43
C SER A 785 -18.63 29.27 37.62
N GLY A 786 -17.58 28.80 38.30
CA GLY A 786 -16.99 29.43 39.50
C GLY A 786 -17.79 29.20 40.79
N THR A 787 -18.94 28.53 40.71
CA THR A 787 -19.86 28.25 41.84
C THR A 787 -19.92 26.76 42.23
N GLY A 788 -19.08 25.92 41.60
CA GLY A 788 -19.10 24.46 41.76
C GLY A 788 -20.08 23.73 40.82
N SER A 789 -20.84 24.47 40.00
CA SER A 789 -21.64 23.92 38.89
C SER A 789 -20.88 23.98 37.56
N PHE A 790 -21.13 23.01 36.70
CA PHE A 790 -20.51 22.88 35.39
C PHE A 790 -21.55 23.09 34.29
N LYS A 791 -21.23 23.94 33.30
CA LYS A 791 -21.94 23.97 32.01
C LYS A 791 -21.31 22.89 31.14
N VAL A 792 -22.12 21.93 30.71
CA VAL A 792 -21.69 20.81 29.84
C VAL A 792 -22.32 21.03 28.47
N THR A 793 -21.50 21.32 27.48
CA THR A 793 -21.95 21.62 26.11
C THR A 793 -21.60 20.43 25.23
N PRO A 794 -22.54 19.49 25.01
CA PRO A 794 -22.30 18.35 24.14
C PRO A 794 -22.31 18.77 22.66
N SER A 795 -21.65 17.97 21.84
CA SER A 795 -21.77 18.05 20.38
C SER A 795 -22.07 16.69 19.78
N MET A 796 -22.70 16.72 18.61
CA MET A 796 -23.05 15.55 17.83
C MET A 796 -22.41 15.68 16.46
N ARG A 797 -21.66 14.67 16.03
CA ARG A 797 -21.14 14.58 14.66
C ARG A 797 -22.12 13.78 13.82
N ASN A 798 -22.42 14.30 12.64
CA ASN A 798 -23.11 13.56 11.61
C ASN A 798 -22.06 12.90 10.71
N LEU A 799 -22.10 11.58 10.59
CA LEU A 799 -21.25 10.77 9.71
C LEU A 799 -22.00 10.35 8.43
N GLY A 800 -23.26 10.74 8.30
CA GLY A 800 -24.11 10.44 7.15
C GLY A 800 -24.13 11.59 6.14
N ASP A 801 -24.63 11.31 4.94
CA ASP A 801 -24.64 12.25 3.82
C ASP A 801 -25.82 13.23 3.87
N GLY A 802 -26.84 12.94 4.69
CA GLY A 802 -28.04 13.77 4.86
C GLY A 802 -28.07 14.47 6.21
N ASP A 803 -28.82 15.55 6.32
CA ASP A 803 -28.85 16.42 7.48
C ASP A 803 -29.67 15.83 8.63
N ALA A 804 -29.19 16.04 9.86
CA ALA A 804 -29.91 15.66 11.06
C ALA A 804 -30.70 16.86 11.60
N LYS A 805 -31.97 16.99 11.19
CA LYS A 805 -32.84 18.10 11.57
C LYS A 805 -33.51 17.85 12.92
N GLY A 806 -33.36 18.79 13.84
CA GLY A 806 -34.07 18.83 15.13
C GLY A 806 -33.62 17.77 16.15
N VAL A 807 -32.32 17.66 16.40
CA VAL A 807 -31.74 16.70 17.35
C VAL A 807 -31.97 17.17 18.79
N ARG A 808 -32.64 16.33 19.59
CA ARG A 808 -32.88 16.58 21.02
C ARG A 808 -32.00 15.70 21.88
N LEU A 809 -31.37 16.30 22.88
CA LEU A 809 -30.51 15.62 23.84
C LEU A 809 -31.12 15.72 25.23
N ARG A 810 -31.15 14.60 25.97
CA ARG A 810 -31.69 14.56 27.32
C ARG A 810 -30.85 13.73 28.28
N LEU A 811 -30.42 14.31 29.40
CA LEU A 811 -29.76 13.57 30.47
C LEU A 811 -30.74 12.73 31.27
N LEU A 812 -30.35 11.49 31.58
CA LEU A 812 -31.07 10.64 32.51
C LEU A 812 -30.62 10.87 33.97
N PRO A 813 -31.52 10.78 34.95
CA PRO A 813 -31.17 10.93 36.37
C PRO A 813 -30.06 9.96 36.79
N THR A 814 -29.00 10.51 37.38
CA THR A 814 -27.81 9.74 37.81
C THR A 814 -27.45 10.09 39.26
N SER A 815 -27.06 9.10 40.07
CA SER A 815 -26.69 9.31 41.47
C SER A 815 -25.39 10.11 41.61
N GLY A 816 -25.27 10.91 42.68
CA GLY A 816 -24.05 11.70 42.95
C GLY A 816 -24.01 13.09 42.30
N ILE A 817 -24.94 13.39 41.38
CA ILE A 817 -25.03 14.69 40.71
C ILE A 817 -26.44 15.27 40.88
N GLN A 818 -26.53 16.60 40.93
CA GLN A 818 -27.78 17.32 40.74
C GLN A 818 -27.82 17.90 39.33
N ILE A 819 -28.79 17.46 38.52
CA ILE A 819 -29.03 18.02 37.19
C ILE A 819 -29.92 19.26 37.34
N LEU A 820 -29.40 20.43 37.01
CA LEU A 820 -30.10 21.72 37.05
C LEU A 820 -30.78 22.05 35.71
N ARG A 821 -30.26 21.50 34.60
CA ARG A 821 -30.86 21.53 33.27
C ARG A 821 -30.59 20.20 32.56
N ASP A 822 -31.64 19.46 32.21
CA ASP A 822 -31.58 18.10 31.67
C ASP A 822 -31.71 18.00 30.15
N SER A 823 -32.03 19.10 29.45
CA SER A 823 -32.27 19.11 28.01
C SER A 823 -31.39 20.11 27.26
N ALA A 824 -30.92 19.69 26.09
CA ALA A 824 -30.20 20.52 25.12
C ALA A 824 -30.72 20.23 23.70
N PHE A 825 -30.56 21.18 22.79
CA PHE A 825 -31.14 21.09 21.44
C PHE A 825 -30.14 21.54 20.37
N ILE A 826 -30.07 20.76 19.30
CA ILE A 826 -29.29 21.10 18.11
C ILE A 826 -30.28 21.22 16.94
N PRO A 827 -30.48 22.43 16.39
CA PRO A 827 -31.47 22.67 15.33
C PRO A 827 -31.22 21.84 14.08
N ILE A 828 -29.96 21.72 13.67
CA ILE A 828 -29.52 20.93 12.54
C ILE A 828 -28.07 20.47 12.80
N VAL A 829 -27.76 19.25 12.38
CA VAL A 829 -26.37 18.79 12.20
C VAL A 829 -26.23 18.50 10.72
N GLU A 830 -25.55 19.39 9.99
CA GLU A 830 -25.32 19.20 8.56
C GLU A 830 -24.55 17.91 8.31
N ALA A 831 -24.75 17.32 7.13
CA ALA A 831 -23.99 16.15 6.69
C ALA A 831 -22.47 16.35 6.88
N HIS A 832 -21.80 15.34 7.45
CA HIS A 832 -20.36 15.36 7.76
C HIS A 832 -19.88 16.46 8.72
N ASP A 833 -20.79 17.21 9.34
CA ASP A 833 -20.46 18.31 10.25
C ASP A 833 -20.75 17.98 11.73
N VAL A 834 -20.35 18.89 12.62
CA VAL A 834 -20.53 18.80 14.07
C VAL A 834 -21.49 19.89 14.53
N GLY A 835 -22.61 19.47 15.10
CA GLY A 835 -23.57 20.35 15.73
C GLY A 835 -23.31 20.49 17.22
N TYR A 836 -23.31 21.73 17.72
CA TYR A 836 -23.11 22.04 19.14
C TYR A 836 -24.43 22.40 19.80
N ALA A 837 -24.71 21.78 20.95
CA ALA A 837 -25.86 22.17 21.76
C ALA A 837 -25.48 23.34 22.67
N GLU A 838 -25.36 24.54 22.08
CA GLU A 838 -24.89 25.77 22.75
C GLU A 838 -25.63 26.12 24.05
N ASP A 839 -26.89 25.69 24.12
CA ASP A 839 -27.73 25.85 25.28
C ASP A 839 -27.32 24.95 26.45
N GLY A 840 -26.79 23.76 26.14
CA GLY A 840 -26.07 22.84 27.02
C GLY A 840 -26.85 22.29 28.20
N PHE A 841 -26.21 21.43 28.99
CA PHE A 841 -26.68 20.97 30.30
C PHE A 841 -26.03 21.78 31.42
N VAL A 842 -26.67 21.79 32.58
CA VAL A 842 -26.10 22.36 33.80
C VAL A 842 -26.20 21.33 34.91
N VAL A 843 -25.06 20.98 35.49
CA VAL A 843 -24.94 19.95 36.52
C VAL A 843 -24.14 20.45 37.71
N HIS A 844 -24.44 19.92 38.89
CA HIS A 844 -23.77 20.26 40.14
C HIS A 844 -23.38 18.95 40.87
N PRO A 845 -22.08 18.60 40.95
CA PRO A 845 -21.63 17.45 41.70
C PRO A 845 -21.95 17.63 43.19
N MET A 846 -22.43 16.58 43.87
CA MET A 846 -22.79 16.69 45.29
C MET A 846 -21.58 16.69 46.25
N SER A 847 -20.36 16.39 45.76
CA SER A 847 -19.12 16.52 46.52
C SER A 847 -17.89 16.71 45.59
N PRO A 848 -16.85 17.47 45.98
CA PRO A 848 -15.71 17.83 45.11
C PRO A 848 -14.82 16.67 44.63
N GLY A 849 -14.90 15.48 45.24
CA GLY A 849 -14.05 14.33 44.90
C GLY A 849 -14.72 13.28 43.99
N PHE A 850 -15.80 13.63 43.28
CA PHE A 850 -16.64 12.67 42.53
C PHE A 850 -16.33 12.58 41.03
N LEU A 851 -15.36 13.32 40.50
CA LEU A 851 -14.96 13.21 39.10
C LEU A 851 -13.94 12.05 38.92
N PRO A 852 -14.02 11.24 37.86
CA PRO A 852 -14.91 11.36 36.70
C PRO A 852 -16.34 10.82 36.92
N LEU A 853 -17.32 11.38 36.21
CA LEU A 853 -18.73 10.95 36.21
C LEU A 853 -19.21 10.57 34.80
N LYS A 854 -19.94 9.46 34.66
CA LYS A 854 -20.62 9.04 33.41
C LYS A 854 -22.14 9.14 33.58
N ILE A 855 -22.80 9.86 32.68
CA ILE A 855 -24.25 10.14 32.74
C ILE A 855 -24.88 9.63 31.45
N PRO A 856 -25.92 8.78 31.49
CA PRO A 856 -26.61 8.37 30.28
C PRO A 856 -27.36 9.56 29.65
N MET A 857 -27.25 9.71 28.34
CA MET A 857 -27.88 10.74 27.52
C MET A 857 -28.69 10.09 26.41
N VAL A 858 -29.98 10.43 26.30
CA VAL A 858 -30.82 10.02 25.17
C VAL A 858 -30.69 11.04 24.04
N VAL A 859 -30.50 10.55 22.83
CA VAL A 859 -30.46 11.33 21.59
C VAL A 859 -31.69 10.95 20.77
N GLU A 860 -32.52 11.93 20.39
CA GLU A 860 -33.70 11.72 19.54
C GLU A 860 -33.60 12.56 18.26
N HIS A 861 -33.69 11.91 17.10
CA HIS A 861 -33.79 12.55 15.80
C HIS A 861 -35.26 12.68 15.37
N GLN A 862 -35.74 13.91 15.19
CA GLN A 862 -37.16 14.17 15.05
C GLN A 862 -37.73 13.70 13.69
N ALA A 863 -36.97 13.78 12.59
CA ALA A 863 -37.45 13.43 11.25
C ALA A 863 -37.54 11.90 11.03
N SER A 864 -36.51 11.15 11.39
CA SER A 864 -36.51 9.68 11.22
C SER A 864 -37.17 8.91 12.38
N GLY A 865 -37.40 9.57 13.52
CA GLY A 865 -37.91 8.94 14.73
C GLY A 865 -36.91 7.96 15.39
N LEU A 866 -35.64 8.04 15.02
CA LEU A 866 -34.56 7.26 15.64
C LEU A 866 -34.22 7.82 17.03
N SER A 867 -33.99 6.93 17.98
CA SER A 867 -33.52 7.27 19.33
C SER A 867 -32.40 6.34 19.77
N ASP A 868 -31.35 6.90 20.37
CA ASP A 868 -30.24 6.13 20.94
C ASP A 868 -29.88 6.62 22.35
N THR A 869 -29.18 5.79 23.13
CA THR A 869 -28.69 6.15 24.47
C THR A 869 -27.16 6.09 24.51
N LEU A 870 -26.54 7.25 24.68
CA LEU A 870 -25.11 7.44 24.77
C LEU A 870 -24.68 7.73 26.22
N GLN A 871 -23.37 7.78 26.47
CA GLN A 871 -22.81 8.22 27.76
C GLN A 871 -22.12 9.57 27.57
N ILE A 872 -22.35 10.51 28.48
CA ILE A 872 -21.57 11.75 28.55
C ILE A 872 -20.73 11.76 29.83
N GLY A 873 -19.45 12.09 29.66
CA GLY A 873 -18.46 12.15 30.74
C GLY A 873 -18.32 13.55 31.33
N ILE A 874 -17.93 13.63 32.60
CA ILE A 874 -17.40 14.86 33.20
C ILE A 874 -16.12 14.50 33.95
N SER A 875 -14.99 14.99 33.45
CA SER A 875 -13.64 14.75 33.98
C SER A 875 -12.78 16.00 33.80
N GLU A 876 -11.66 16.09 34.52
CA GLU A 876 -10.56 16.99 34.17
C GLU A 876 -9.60 16.22 33.25
N VAL A 877 -9.20 16.85 32.14
CA VAL A 877 -8.25 16.29 31.17
C VAL A 877 -6.96 17.09 31.24
N GLY A 878 -5.82 16.40 31.37
CA GLY A 878 -4.51 17.04 31.43
C GLY A 878 -4.19 17.83 30.15
N VAL A 879 -3.49 18.95 30.30
CA VAL A 879 -3.07 19.81 29.17
C VAL A 879 -1.78 19.24 28.56
N PRO A 880 -1.65 19.18 27.22
CA PRO A 880 -0.39 18.83 26.56
C PRO A 880 0.77 19.73 27.00
N GLU A 881 2.01 19.24 26.86
CA GLU A 881 3.20 19.96 27.32
C GLU A 881 4.22 20.20 26.19
N SER A 882 5.11 21.19 26.33
CA SER A 882 6.32 21.32 25.48
C SER A 882 6.09 21.35 23.96
N LEU A 883 5.25 22.26 23.45
CA LEU A 883 5.04 22.40 22.01
C LEU A 883 6.26 22.97 21.29
N ASN A 884 6.73 22.26 20.27
CA ASN A 884 7.79 22.65 19.37
C ASN A 884 7.24 22.78 17.95
N LEU A 885 7.75 23.78 17.22
CA LEU A 885 7.41 24.03 15.82
C LEU A 885 8.67 23.96 14.97
N MET A 886 8.58 23.33 13.81
CA MET A 886 9.65 23.25 12.82
C MET A 886 9.10 23.64 11.44
N SER A 887 9.68 24.68 10.86
CA SER A 887 9.34 25.15 9.51
C SER A 887 9.78 24.14 8.46
N GLY A 888 8.86 23.74 7.59
CA GLY A 888 9.11 22.87 6.44
C GLY A 888 8.90 23.59 5.10
N ILE A 889 9.06 22.84 4.02
CA ILE A 889 8.72 23.27 2.66
C ILE A 889 7.22 23.08 2.50
N ASN A 890 6.48 24.16 2.28
CA ASN A 890 5.01 24.17 2.21
C ASN A 890 4.31 23.53 3.42
N SER A 891 5.02 23.33 4.54
CA SER A 891 4.50 22.70 5.75
C SER A 891 5.05 23.32 7.03
N ILE A 892 4.34 23.13 8.15
CA ILE A 892 4.84 23.38 9.50
C ILE A 892 4.64 22.10 10.31
N ARG A 893 5.73 21.56 10.86
CA ARG A 893 5.70 20.40 11.75
C ARG A 893 5.57 20.85 13.21
N LEU A 894 4.70 20.18 13.94
CA LEU A 894 4.41 20.37 15.35
C LEU A 894 4.77 19.11 16.11
N SER A 895 5.35 19.25 17.31
CA SER A 895 5.50 18.15 18.25
C SER A 895 5.31 18.62 19.69
N TRP A 896 4.68 17.81 20.52
CA TRP A 896 4.43 18.11 21.92
C TRP A 896 4.65 16.86 22.78
N LYS A 897 4.45 16.99 24.08
CA LYS A 897 4.50 15.90 25.06
C LYS A 897 3.10 15.64 25.60
N LYS A 898 2.83 14.37 25.88
CA LYS A 898 1.62 13.96 26.58
C LYS A 898 1.51 14.65 27.95
N PRO A 899 0.29 14.92 28.45
CA PRO A 899 0.11 15.50 29.78
C PRO A 899 0.72 14.63 30.88
N SER A 900 1.34 15.25 31.88
CA SER A 900 1.68 14.56 33.13
C SER A 900 0.39 14.12 33.85
N GLU A 901 0.23 12.80 34.07
CA GLU A 901 -1.02 12.13 34.48
C GLU A 901 -1.87 12.91 35.50
N ASN A 902 -3.06 13.35 35.09
CA ASN A 902 -4.15 13.83 35.94
C ASN A 902 -5.49 13.56 35.21
N GLY A 903 -6.15 12.41 35.43
CA GLY A 903 -7.50 12.13 34.88
C GLY A 903 -7.67 10.78 34.17
N GLU A 904 -8.75 10.65 33.39
CA GLU A 904 -8.99 9.52 32.46
C GLU A 904 -7.91 9.47 31.38
N SER A 905 -7.69 8.29 30.78
CA SER A 905 -6.67 8.11 29.74
C SER A 905 -6.95 8.99 28.52
N VAL A 906 -5.96 9.79 28.12
CA VAL A 906 -5.96 10.54 26.86
C VAL A 906 -5.99 9.54 25.70
N ILE A 907 -6.94 9.70 24.78
CA ILE A 907 -7.10 8.87 23.58
C ILE A 907 -6.56 9.56 22.31
N GLY A 908 -6.28 10.87 22.37
CA GLY A 908 -5.71 11.62 21.25
C GLY A 908 -5.67 13.12 21.49
N TYR A 909 -5.38 13.87 20.43
CA TYR A 909 -5.16 15.31 20.46
C TYR A 909 -5.88 16.01 19.31
N LEU A 910 -6.31 17.26 19.55
CA LEU A 910 -6.85 18.13 18.51
C LEU A 910 -5.88 19.27 18.25
N VAL A 911 -5.66 19.58 16.98
CA VAL A 911 -4.78 20.65 16.53
C VAL A 911 -5.60 21.75 15.88
N TYR A 912 -5.41 22.98 16.34
CA TYR A 912 -6.04 24.17 15.81
C TYR A 912 -4.99 25.13 15.28
N ARG A 913 -5.37 25.95 14.30
CA ARG A 913 -4.50 26.97 13.70
C ARG A 913 -5.19 28.31 13.58
N SER A 914 -4.41 29.39 13.73
CA SER A 914 -4.84 30.75 13.45
C SER A 914 -3.74 31.52 12.69
N SER A 915 -4.14 32.35 11.73
CA SER A 915 -3.25 33.32 11.05
C SER A 915 -3.34 34.73 11.64
N ASP A 916 -4.30 34.98 12.55
CA ASP A 916 -4.53 36.27 13.19
C ASP A 916 -4.41 36.23 14.72
N ASN A 917 -4.11 35.06 15.28
CA ASN A 917 -4.02 34.77 16.72
C ASN A 917 -5.32 35.04 17.50
N LEU A 918 -6.46 35.12 16.81
CA LEU A 918 -7.78 35.39 17.40
C LEU A 918 -8.77 34.28 17.04
N ASN A 919 -8.82 33.93 15.75
CA ASN A 919 -9.75 32.96 15.20
C ASN A 919 -9.00 31.66 14.89
N TYR A 920 -9.31 30.61 15.64
CA TYR A 920 -8.69 29.29 15.49
C TYR A 920 -9.62 28.33 14.74
N SER A 921 -9.14 27.77 13.64
CA SER A 921 -9.79 26.68 12.91
C SER A 921 -9.23 25.33 13.36
N LEU A 922 -10.11 24.35 13.60
CA LEU A 922 -9.70 22.97 13.87
C LEU A 922 -9.11 22.36 12.58
N LEU A 923 -7.93 21.76 12.67
CA LEU A 923 -7.25 21.08 11.55
C LEU A 923 -7.46 19.56 11.57
N THR A 924 -7.67 18.98 12.76
CA THR A 924 -7.87 17.54 12.97
C THR A 924 -9.32 17.31 13.41
N PRO A 925 -10.26 17.01 12.50
CA PRO A 925 -11.67 16.80 12.85
C PRO A 925 -11.85 15.60 13.79
N ASP A 926 -10.92 14.63 13.71
CA ASP A 926 -10.76 13.48 14.57
C ASP A 926 -9.52 13.63 15.47
N PRO A 927 -9.56 13.18 16.74
CA PRO A 927 -8.37 13.18 17.57
C PRO A 927 -7.25 12.34 16.96
N ILE A 928 -6.10 12.96 16.72
CA ILE A 928 -4.91 12.22 16.30
C ILE A 928 -4.28 11.54 17.52
N THR A 929 -3.82 10.31 17.36
CA THR A 929 -3.22 9.54 18.47
C THR A 929 -1.77 9.90 18.73
N HIS A 930 -1.14 10.59 17.77
CA HIS A 930 0.26 10.97 17.82
C HIS A 930 0.49 12.31 18.53
N THR A 931 1.67 12.48 19.14
CA THR A 931 2.13 13.74 19.74
C THR A 931 2.88 14.64 18.75
N ASN A 932 2.65 14.44 17.45
CA ASN A 932 3.17 15.25 16.38
C ASN A 932 2.10 15.47 15.29
N PHE A 933 2.23 16.55 14.53
CA PHE A 933 1.33 16.87 13.42
C PHE A 933 2.06 17.75 12.39
N GLU A 934 1.87 17.49 11.10
CA GLU A 934 2.38 18.33 10.02
C GLU A 934 1.23 19.02 9.28
N ASP A 935 1.24 20.35 9.28
CA ASP A 935 0.25 21.18 8.60
C ASP A 935 0.73 21.58 7.21
N PHE A 936 0.10 21.03 6.17
CA PHE A 936 0.35 21.33 4.76
C PHE A 936 -0.58 22.40 4.17
N ASN A 937 -1.67 22.77 4.86
CA ASN A 937 -2.71 23.65 4.32
C ASN A 937 -2.40 25.12 4.59
N ILE A 938 -1.16 25.51 4.35
CA ILE A 938 -0.60 26.82 4.69
C ILE A 938 -0.07 27.54 3.46
N THR A 939 0.02 28.86 3.54
CA THR A 939 0.67 29.67 2.51
C THR A 939 2.10 30.02 2.97
N PRO A 940 3.14 29.68 2.19
CA PRO A 940 4.52 30.06 2.50
C PRO A 940 4.69 31.54 2.82
N GLY A 941 5.54 31.84 3.80
CA GLY A 941 5.80 33.21 4.26
C GLY A 941 4.70 33.85 5.13
N ILE A 942 3.54 33.22 5.32
CA ILE A 942 2.50 33.70 6.25
C ILE A 942 2.76 33.13 7.67
N PRO A 943 2.68 33.96 8.74
CA PRO A 943 2.77 33.46 10.11
C PRO A 943 1.50 32.72 10.54
N TYR A 944 1.70 31.59 11.21
CA TYR A 944 0.64 30.81 11.84
C TYR A 944 0.94 30.55 13.31
N THR A 945 -0.10 30.54 14.13
CA THR A 945 -0.10 30.11 15.53
C THR A 945 -1.00 28.90 15.70
N TYR A 946 -0.70 28.05 16.68
CA TYR A 946 -1.36 26.77 16.90
C TYR A 946 -1.83 26.61 18.34
N ARG A 947 -2.89 25.81 18.51
CA ARG A 947 -3.37 25.32 19.82
C ARG A 947 -3.54 23.82 19.76
N ILE A 948 -3.09 23.12 20.80
CA ILE A 948 -3.23 21.68 20.93
C ILE A 948 -4.00 21.36 22.20
N THR A 949 -5.05 20.55 22.11
CA THR A 949 -5.80 20.04 23.26
C THR A 949 -5.71 18.53 23.32
N ALA A 950 -5.75 17.95 24.52
CA ALA A 950 -5.89 16.51 24.72
C ALA A 950 -7.36 16.12 24.82
N VAL A 951 -7.69 14.92 24.36
CA VAL A 951 -9.04 14.34 24.39
C VAL A 951 -9.04 13.03 25.16
N ASP A 952 -10.00 12.82 26.07
CA ASP A 952 -10.13 11.57 26.84
C ASP A 952 -11.13 10.57 26.22
N SER A 953 -11.25 9.38 26.82
CA SER A 953 -12.14 8.29 26.36
C SER A 953 -13.63 8.65 26.29
N LEU A 954 -14.03 9.77 26.89
CA LEU A 954 -15.39 10.30 26.95
C LEU A 954 -15.57 11.51 26.02
N MET A 955 -14.55 11.80 25.20
CA MET A 955 -14.47 12.93 24.28
C MET A 955 -14.52 14.31 24.98
N ASN A 956 -14.00 14.38 26.21
CA ASN A 956 -13.76 15.66 26.88
C ASN A 956 -12.46 16.27 26.38
N GLU A 957 -12.47 17.58 26.17
CA GLU A 957 -11.32 18.34 25.66
C GLU A 957 -10.62 19.12 26.79
N SER A 958 -9.30 19.11 26.83
CA SER A 958 -8.49 19.88 27.79
C SER A 958 -8.48 21.39 27.49
N GLU A 959 -7.93 22.19 28.42
CA GLU A 959 -7.47 23.55 28.07
C GLU A 959 -6.34 23.47 27.01
N PRO A 960 -6.19 24.49 26.13
CA PRO A 960 -5.23 24.44 25.03
C PRO A 960 -3.80 24.76 25.46
N LEU A 961 -2.84 24.03 24.89
CA LEU A 961 -1.43 24.40 24.80
C LEU A 961 -1.23 25.30 23.58
N GLU A 962 -0.80 26.55 23.77
CA GLU A 962 -0.62 27.52 22.68
C GLU A 962 0.83 27.59 22.18
N SER A 963 1.00 27.93 20.91
CA SER A 963 2.31 28.09 20.25
C SER A 963 2.74 29.54 20.08
N SER A 964 4.03 29.76 19.78
CA SER A 964 4.50 30.97 19.11
C SER A 964 4.19 30.93 17.61
N GLU A 965 4.42 32.03 16.89
CA GLU A 965 4.31 32.07 15.43
C GLU A 965 5.35 31.16 14.75
N ALA A 966 4.94 30.51 13.66
CA ALA A 966 5.80 29.79 12.73
C ALA A 966 5.44 30.10 11.27
N TYR A 967 6.40 29.84 10.37
CA TYR A 967 6.30 30.11 8.94
C TYR A 967 6.69 28.85 8.17
N SER A 968 6.25 28.72 6.94
CA SER A 968 6.82 27.76 5.98
C SER A 968 7.54 28.46 4.85
N TYR A 969 8.35 27.68 4.14
CA TYR A 969 9.12 28.12 2.99
C TYR A 969 8.52 27.54 1.71
N GLU A 970 8.63 28.28 0.61
CA GLU A 970 8.31 27.78 -0.72
C GLU A 970 9.57 27.25 -1.38
N LEU A 971 9.42 26.16 -2.13
CA LEU A 971 10.47 25.65 -2.98
C LEU A 971 10.56 26.48 -4.26
N LEU A 972 11.77 26.82 -4.71
CA LEU A 972 11.94 27.47 -5.99
C LEU A 972 11.56 26.51 -7.13
N SER A 973 10.98 27.06 -8.21
CA SER A 973 10.68 26.30 -9.43
C SER A 973 11.93 25.57 -9.93
N GLY A 974 11.76 24.30 -10.33
CA GLY A 974 12.85 23.42 -10.81
C GLY A 974 13.65 22.69 -9.74
N TRP A 975 13.35 22.92 -8.46
CA TRP A 975 13.95 22.24 -7.30
C TRP A 975 12.95 21.26 -6.65
N PRO A 976 13.39 20.32 -5.78
CA PRO A 976 14.79 19.96 -5.55
C PRO A 976 15.36 19.17 -6.74
N LYS A 977 16.69 19.13 -6.83
CA LYS A 977 17.40 18.18 -7.69
C LYS A 977 17.86 17.00 -6.85
N ILE A 978 17.61 15.80 -7.37
CA ILE A 978 18.03 14.56 -6.72
C ILE A 978 19.48 14.30 -7.14
N VAL A 979 20.38 14.34 -6.15
CA VAL A 979 21.79 13.97 -6.27
C VAL A 979 22.11 13.01 -5.13
N MET A 980 23.01 12.05 -5.36
CA MET A 980 23.27 10.97 -4.39
C MET A 980 24.39 11.33 -3.41
N GLY A 981 24.16 11.02 -2.14
CA GLY A 981 25.17 11.08 -1.09
C GLY A 981 25.51 12.48 -0.57
N PRO A 982 26.49 12.60 0.36
CA PRO A 982 26.90 13.86 0.92
C PRO A 982 27.69 14.67 -0.12
N ALA A 983 27.06 15.72 -0.63
CA ALA A 983 27.66 16.63 -1.59
C ALA A 983 28.02 17.98 -0.94
N VAL A 984 29.08 18.61 -1.44
CA VAL A 984 29.37 20.03 -1.18
C VAL A 984 29.13 20.79 -2.48
N PRO A 985 28.00 21.51 -2.61
CA PRO A 985 27.73 22.28 -3.82
C PRO A 985 28.71 23.45 -3.97
N LEU A 986 29.06 23.74 -5.21
CA LEU A 986 29.88 24.88 -5.63
C LEU A 986 28.99 25.84 -6.43
N ILE A 987 29.22 27.15 -6.28
CA ILE A 987 28.60 28.19 -7.10
C ILE A 987 29.67 28.80 -7.99
N ALA A 988 29.50 28.72 -9.30
CA ALA A 988 30.43 29.25 -10.30
C ALA A 988 29.65 29.78 -11.51
N ASP A 989 30.22 30.74 -12.23
CA ASP A 989 29.63 31.29 -13.45
C ASP A 989 30.19 30.52 -14.65
N ILE A 990 29.48 29.49 -15.13
CA ILE A 990 30.03 28.55 -16.13
C ILE A 990 29.26 28.58 -17.45
N ASP A 991 28.03 29.08 -17.51
CA ASP A 991 27.27 29.22 -18.75
C ASP A 991 27.14 30.68 -19.21
N PRO A 992 27.88 31.11 -20.25
CA PRO A 992 27.79 32.47 -20.78
C PRO A 992 26.41 32.85 -21.34
N ASN A 993 25.54 31.86 -21.57
CA ASN A 993 24.22 32.05 -22.16
C ASN A 993 23.09 32.11 -21.13
N PHE A 994 23.40 31.93 -19.84
CA PHE A 994 22.41 31.95 -18.76
C PHE A 994 22.69 33.10 -17.78
N ASP A 995 21.63 33.82 -17.37
CA ASP A 995 21.79 34.94 -16.42
C ASP A 995 21.75 34.42 -14.98
N GLY A 996 22.91 34.39 -14.33
CA GLY A 996 23.06 33.91 -12.96
C GLY A 996 24.40 33.23 -12.75
N LYS A 997 24.52 32.48 -11.66
CA LYS A 997 25.59 31.52 -11.46
C LYS A 997 24.98 30.14 -11.30
N GLU A 998 25.68 29.13 -11.74
CA GLU A 998 25.25 27.75 -11.72
C GLU A 998 25.59 27.10 -10.37
N ILE A 999 24.86 26.03 -10.07
CA ILE A 999 25.04 25.18 -8.91
C ILE A 999 25.65 23.87 -9.38
N ILE A 1000 26.92 23.65 -9.06
CA ILE A 1000 27.69 22.46 -9.42
C ILE A 1000 27.74 21.53 -8.22
N VAL A 1001 27.31 20.27 -8.40
CA VAL A 1001 27.13 19.34 -7.29
C VAL A 1001 27.76 17.99 -7.63
N PRO A 1002 28.74 17.50 -6.84
CA PRO A 1002 29.25 16.16 -7.02
C PRO A 1002 28.26 15.14 -6.42
N SER A 1003 28.20 13.96 -7.01
CA SER A 1003 27.26 12.90 -6.62
C SER A 1003 27.98 11.55 -6.42
N GLU A 1004 27.46 10.73 -5.50
CA GLU A 1004 27.97 9.37 -5.23
C GLU A 1004 27.77 8.39 -6.40
N ASP A 1005 26.92 8.73 -7.37
CA ASP A 1005 26.71 7.98 -8.63
C ASP A 1005 27.85 8.14 -9.66
N ASN A 1006 28.99 8.71 -9.25
CA ASN A 1006 30.18 9.04 -10.04
C ASN A 1006 30.05 10.25 -10.97
N HIS A 1007 28.94 10.99 -10.90
CA HIS A 1007 28.75 12.20 -11.70
C HIS A 1007 29.07 13.49 -10.92
N VAL A 1008 29.39 14.53 -11.68
CA VAL A 1008 29.26 15.91 -11.26
C VAL A 1008 28.17 16.55 -12.11
N TYR A 1009 27.16 17.12 -11.45
CA TYR A 1009 26.04 17.81 -12.07
C TYR A 1009 26.27 19.31 -12.07
N ALA A 1010 25.69 20.02 -13.04
CA ALA A 1010 25.58 21.46 -13.02
C ALA A 1010 24.15 21.87 -13.38
N PHE A 1011 23.57 22.76 -12.58
CA PHE A 1011 22.21 23.26 -12.74
C PHE A 1011 22.19 24.78 -12.73
N HIS A 1012 21.34 25.37 -13.57
CA HIS A 1012 20.94 26.77 -13.45
C HIS A 1012 20.12 27.01 -12.17
N TRP A 1013 20.02 28.27 -11.72
CA TRP A 1013 19.25 28.60 -10.52
C TRP A 1013 17.74 28.28 -10.65
N ASP A 1014 17.22 28.18 -11.88
CA ASP A 1014 15.84 27.78 -12.18
C ASP A 1014 15.65 26.25 -12.27
N GLY A 1015 16.71 25.48 -12.01
CA GLY A 1015 16.73 24.02 -12.04
C GLY A 1015 16.83 23.40 -13.44
N SER A 1016 17.04 24.15 -14.52
CA SER A 1016 17.45 23.52 -15.79
C SER A 1016 18.90 22.98 -15.69
N GLU A 1017 19.22 21.91 -16.41
CA GLU A 1017 20.58 21.37 -16.49
C GLU A 1017 21.42 22.24 -17.43
N VAL A 1018 22.70 22.41 -17.10
CA VAL A 1018 23.67 23.09 -17.98
C VAL A 1018 24.02 22.16 -19.14
N ASP A 1019 24.05 22.68 -20.36
CA ASP A 1019 24.36 21.89 -21.55
C ASP A 1019 25.73 21.21 -21.43
N GLY A 1020 25.79 19.89 -21.69
CA GLY A 1020 27.01 19.09 -21.59
C GLY A 1020 27.19 18.38 -20.24
N TRP A 1021 26.50 18.82 -19.19
CA TRP A 1021 26.48 18.18 -17.88
C TRP A 1021 25.31 17.20 -17.76
N PRO A 1022 25.36 16.19 -16.87
CA PRO A 1022 26.45 15.84 -15.96
C PRO A 1022 27.64 15.12 -16.62
N VAL A 1023 28.80 15.15 -15.94
CA VAL A 1023 30.02 14.41 -16.36
C VAL A 1023 30.33 13.25 -15.43
N ASN A 1024 30.71 12.09 -15.98
CA ASN A 1024 31.11 10.91 -15.20
C ASN A 1024 32.64 10.81 -15.06
N ILE A 1025 33.14 11.07 -13.86
CA ILE A 1025 34.58 11.07 -13.56
C ILE A 1025 34.96 10.21 -12.35
N GLY A 1026 33.97 9.61 -11.69
CA GLY A 1026 34.12 8.97 -10.39
C GLY A 1026 33.61 9.85 -9.25
N PHE A 1027 33.43 9.26 -8.08
CA PHE A 1027 32.90 9.93 -6.92
C PHE A 1027 33.84 11.03 -6.39
N VAL A 1028 33.37 12.27 -6.42
CA VAL A 1028 34.00 13.44 -5.81
C VAL A 1028 33.38 13.69 -4.44
N LEU A 1029 34.15 13.54 -3.34
CA LEU A 1029 33.61 13.72 -1.99
C LEU A 1029 33.50 15.22 -1.61
N LYS A 1030 34.59 15.98 -1.79
CA LYS A 1030 34.69 17.42 -1.51
C LYS A 1030 35.50 18.17 -2.57
N GLY A 1031 35.87 17.48 -3.64
CA GLY A 1031 36.98 17.81 -4.56
C GLY A 1031 36.66 18.79 -5.68
N LEU A 1032 35.78 19.77 -5.48
CA LEU A 1032 35.46 20.79 -6.50
C LEU A 1032 36.09 22.15 -6.17
N ALA A 1033 36.57 22.84 -7.19
CA ALA A 1033 36.85 24.29 -7.19
C ALA A 1033 36.53 24.85 -8.58
N ALA A 1034 36.39 26.16 -8.70
CA ALA A 1034 36.25 26.81 -10.00
C ALA A 1034 36.93 28.18 -10.03
N ALA A 1035 37.43 28.54 -11.21
CA ALA A 1035 38.02 29.83 -11.54
C ALA A 1035 38.15 29.96 -13.06
N ASP A 1036 38.19 31.19 -13.56
CA ASP A 1036 38.64 31.51 -14.92
C ASP A 1036 40.12 31.10 -15.10
N LEU A 1037 40.36 29.98 -15.78
CA LEU A 1037 41.68 29.38 -16.01
C LEU A 1037 42.17 29.59 -17.44
N ASP A 1038 41.28 29.82 -18.41
CA ASP A 1038 41.64 30.09 -19.80
C ASP A 1038 41.57 31.58 -20.21
N GLY A 1039 41.01 32.43 -19.35
CA GLY A 1039 40.95 33.89 -19.49
C GLY A 1039 39.76 34.39 -20.31
N ASP A 1040 38.71 33.59 -20.51
CA ASP A 1040 37.53 33.97 -21.29
C ASP A 1040 36.48 34.78 -20.49
N GLY A 1041 36.61 34.80 -19.16
CA GLY A 1041 35.76 35.52 -18.23
C GLY A 1041 34.67 34.68 -17.55
N PHE A 1042 34.61 33.37 -17.81
CA PHE A 1042 33.78 32.38 -17.13
C PHE A 1042 34.67 31.44 -16.31
N ASP A 1043 34.07 30.70 -15.38
CA ASP A 1043 34.81 29.83 -14.47
C ASP A 1043 34.88 28.39 -15.01
N GLU A 1044 36.08 27.79 -15.05
CA GLU A 1044 36.26 26.36 -15.29
C GLU A 1044 36.17 25.55 -14.01
N VAL A 1045 35.59 24.34 -14.09
CA VAL A 1045 35.38 23.46 -12.95
C VAL A 1045 36.53 22.47 -12.81
N VAL A 1046 37.28 22.59 -11.71
CA VAL A 1046 38.33 21.65 -11.30
C VAL A 1046 37.75 20.57 -10.41
N ALA A 1047 37.83 19.32 -10.84
CA ALA A 1047 37.29 18.17 -10.11
C ALA A 1047 38.35 17.10 -9.85
N VAL A 1048 38.42 16.63 -8.60
CA VAL A 1048 39.32 15.54 -8.18
C VAL A 1048 38.52 14.41 -7.55
N PRO A 1049 38.34 13.28 -8.26
CA PRO A 1049 37.66 12.11 -7.71
C PRO A 1049 38.41 11.55 -6.50
N TYR A 1050 37.65 11.07 -5.51
CA TYR A 1050 38.18 10.25 -4.42
C TYR A 1050 38.24 8.76 -4.83
N ARG A 1051 37.22 8.29 -5.55
CA ARG A 1051 37.14 6.94 -6.12
C ARG A 1051 36.80 7.05 -7.60
N GLY A 1052 37.31 6.13 -8.41
CA GLY A 1052 37.18 6.18 -9.87
C GLY A 1052 38.50 6.59 -10.51
N ALA A 1053 38.51 7.69 -11.28
CA ALA A 1053 39.71 8.11 -12.00
C ALA A 1053 40.79 8.68 -11.05
N ASP A 1054 42.02 8.17 -11.18
CA ASP A 1054 43.22 8.68 -10.48
C ASP A 1054 43.76 9.96 -11.16
N SER A 1055 42.90 10.98 -11.32
CA SER A 1055 43.20 12.16 -12.12
C SER A 1055 42.56 13.43 -11.56
N VAL A 1056 43.14 14.58 -11.90
CA VAL A 1056 42.53 15.91 -11.77
C VAL A 1056 41.97 16.27 -13.14
N PHE A 1057 40.70 16.67 -13.17
CA PHE A 1057 40.01 17.15 -14.37
C PHE A 1057 39.76 18.65 -14.27
N VAL A 1058 39.78 19.33 -15.40
CA VAL A 1058 39.40 20.74 -15.54
C VAL A 1058 38.44 20.81 -16.71
N PHE A 1059 37.21 21.22 -16.44
CA PHE A 1059 36.11 21.28 -17.38
C PHE A 1059 35.76 22.73 -17.72
N ASP A 1060 35.58 22.99 -19.00
CA ASP A 1060 34.88 24.17 -19.51
C ASP A 1060 33.37 24.06 -19.23
N GLY A 1061 32.64 25.17 -19.38
CA GLY A 1061 31.20 25.27 -19.17
C GLY A 1061 30.39 24.27 -19.98
N ASP A 1062 30.83 23.93 -21.19
CA ASP A 1062 30.22 22.93 -22.08
C ASP A 1062 30.60 21.46 -21.76
N ALA A 1063 31.25 21.25 -20.61
CA ALA A 1063 31.79 19.98 -20.13
C ALA A 1063 32.95 19.40 -20.96
N SER A 1064 33.54 20.16 -21.88
CA SER A 1064 34.79 19.77 -22.53
C SER A 1064 35.98 19.88 -21.57
N ILE A 1065 37.01 19.06 -21.76
CA ILE A 1065 38.20 19.08 -20.91
C ILE A 1065 39.22 20.06 -21.51
N LEU A 1066 39.71 21.00 -20.70
CA LEU A 1066 40.72 21.96 -21.14
C LEU A 1066 42.01 21.28 -21.62
N ASP A 1067 42.67 21.91 -22.60
CA ASP A 1067 43.95 21.46 -23.13
C ASP A 1067 44.99 21.31 -22.01
N GLY A 1068 45.65 20.15 -21.97
CA GLY A 1068 46.63 19.83 -20.93
C GLY A 1068 46.05 19.07 -19.72
N TRP A 1069 44.74 18.83 -19.68
CA TRP A 1069 44.06 18.00 -18.68
C TRP A 1069 43.50 16.71 -19.31
N PRO A 1070 43.25 15.65 -18.52
CA PRO A 1070 43.47 15.51 -17.08
C PRO A 1070 44.95 15.25 -16.68
N ARG A 1071 45.27 15.45 -15.40
CA ARG A 1071 46.59 15.16 -14.81
C ARG A 1071 46.52 14.04 -13.78
N TYR A 1072 47.40 13.05 -13.90
CA TYR A 1072 47.41 11.89 -13.01
C TYR A 1072 47.72 12.26 -11.55
N VAL A 1073 46.83 11.86 -10.64
CA VAL A 1073 47.00 11.97 -9.18
C VAL A 1073 46.68 10.62 -8.54
N PRO A 1074 47.70 9.89 -8.03
CA PRO A 1074 47.47 8.56 -7.47
C PRO A 1074 46.51 8.60 -6.27
N ARG A 1075 45.46 7.78 -6.34
CA ARG A 1075 44.42 7.62 -5.31
C ARG A 1075 43.55 8.86 -5.10
N GLY A 1076 43.56 9.81 -6.03
CA GLY A 1076 42.68 10.98 -5.98
C GLY A 1076 42.91 11.89 -4.77
N SER A 1077 41.86 12.60 -4.35
CA SER A 1077 41.89 13.49 -3.17
C SER A 1077 40.67 13.35 -2.25
N TRP A 1078 40.87 13.61 -0.96
CA TRP A 1078 39.80 13.81 0.05
C TRP A 1078 39.38 15.27 0.21
N ALA A 1079 40.16 16.20 -0.37
CA ALA A 1079 40.01 17.64 -0.15
C ALA A 1079 39.68 18.36 -1.46
N ALA A 1080 39.05 19.53 -1.35
CA ALA A 1080 38.90 20.44 -2.48
C ALA A 1080 40.27 20.86 -3.02
N PRO A 1081 40.45 20.92 -4.36
CA PRO A 1081 41.58 21.63 -4.95
C PRO A 1081 41.57 23.10 -4.48
N THR A 1082 42.74 23.73 -4.43
CA THR A 1082 42.88 25.17 -4.17
C THR A 1082 43.40 25.84 -5.42
N ILE A 1083 42.80 26.96 -5.81
CA ILE A 1083 43.19 27.73 -6.99
C ILE A 1083 43.71 29.09 -6.52
N TYR A 1084 44.94 29.43 -6.90
CA TYR A 1084 45.58 30.70 -6.50
C TYR A 1084 46.77 31.02 -7.40
N ASP A 1085 46.91 32.28 -7.79
CA ASP A 1085 48.11 32.82 -8.46
C ASP A 1085 49.26 32.91 -7.45
N LEU A 1086 50.14 31.89 -7.44
CA LEU A 1086 51.21 31.75 -6.47
C LEU A 1086 52.46 32.54 -6.85
N ASP A 1087 52.64 32.87 -8.14
CA ASP A 1087 53.82 33.55 -8.64
C ASP A 1087 53.57 34.99 -9.14
N ASP A 1088 52.34 35.48 -8.94
CA ASP A 1088 51.85 36.82 -9.30
C ASP A 1088 51.95 37.09 -10.82
N ASP A 1089 51.78 36.07 -11.66
CA ASP A 1089 51.84 36.20 -13.13
C ASP A 1089 50.49 36.58 -13.78
N GLY A 1090 49.41 36.55 -13.00
CA GLY A 1090 48.04 36.86 -13.43
C GLY A 1090 47.24 35.65 -13.92
N SER A 1091 47.78 34.44 -13.89
CA SER A 1091 47.13 33.16 -14.20
C SER A 1091 47.21 32.24 -12.97
N PRO A 1092 46.11 31.79 -12.38
CA PRO A 1092 46.19 31.03 -11.14
C PRO A 1092 46.67 29.57 -11.33
N GLU A 1093 47.39 29.04 -10.35
CA GLU A 1093 47.77 27.62 -10.27
C GLU A 1093 46.70 26.77 -9.58
N ILE A 1094 46.63 25.50 -9.99
CA ILE A 1094 45.81 24.45 -9.37
C ILE A 1094 46.65 23.62 -8.41
N ILE A 1095 46.26 23.61 -7.13
CA ILE A 1095 46.96 22.96 -6.02
C ILE A 1095 46.12 21.79 -5.49
N VAL A 1096 46.68 20.57 -5.51
CA VAL A 1096 45.97 19.34 -5.11
C VAL A 1096 46.77 18.53 -4.12
N HIS A 1097 46.17 18.18 -2.97
CA HIS A 1097 46.73 17.22 -2.03
C HIS A 1097 46.15 15.83 -2.26
N ALA A 1098 47.00 14.88 -2.67
CA ALA A 1098 46.60 13.52 -2.97
C ALA A 1098 46.49 12.63 -1.73
N VAL A 1099 45.58 11.65 -1.77
CA VAL A 1099 45.46 10.61 -0.71
C VAL A 1099 46.77 9.83 -0.56
N ALA A 1100 47.56 9.70 -1.64
CA ALA A 1100 48.90 9.12 -1.61
C ALA A 1100 49.96 9.95 -0.83
N GLY A 1101 49.59 11.09 -0.24
CA GLY A 1101 50.44 11.88 0.65
C GLY A 1101 51.38 12.86 -0.05
N LYS A 1102 51.06 13.26 -1.30
CA LYS A 1102 51.83 14.24 -2.08
C LYS A 1102 50.98 15.47 -2.38
N LEU A 1103 51.61 16.62 -2.42
CA LEU A 1103 51.04 17.87 -2.91
C LEU A 1103 51.52 18.10 -4.35
N TYR A 1104 50.61 18.44 -5.24
CA TYR A 1104 50.87 18.78 -6.63
C TYR A 1104 50.41 20.21 -6.91
N ILE A 1105 51.12 20.90 -7.80
CA ILE A 1105 50.83 22.26 -8.25
C ILE A 1105 51.02 22.26 -9.77
N TRP A 1106 50.06 22.81 -10.50
CA TRP A 1106 50.14 22.99 -11.96
C TRP A 1106 49.68 24.38 -12.34
N HIS A 1107 50.26 24.94 -13.40
CA HIS A 1107 49.67 26.07 -14.10
C HIS A 1107 48.34 25.64 -14.77
N ALA A 1108 47.51 26.61 -15.15
CA ALA A 1108 46.22 26.36 -15.82
C ALA A 1108 46.34 25.49 -17.09
N ASP A 1109 47.44 25.60 -17.83
CA ASP A 1109 47.74 24.76 -19.02
C ASP A 1109 48.21 23.32 -18.70
N GLY A 1110 48.22 22.96 -17.41
CA GLY A 1110 48.63 21.66 -16.89
C GLY A 1110 50.15 21.45 -16.82
N THR A 1111 50.98 22.46 -17.15
CA THR A 1111 52.43 22.39 -16.87
C THR A 1111 52.72 22.44 -15.37
N ALA A 1112 53.81 21.80 -14.94
CA ALA A 1112 54.12 21.54 -13.53
C ALA A 1112 55.39 22.25 -13.05
#